data_AF-A0A3R7MVK2-F1
#
_entry.id   AF-A0A3R7MVK2-F1
#
_cell.length_a   1.000
_cell.length_b   1.000
_cell.length_c   1.000
_cell.angle_alpha   90.00
_cell.angle_beta   90.00
_cell.angle_gamma   90.00
#
_symmetry.space_group_name_H-M   'P 1'
#
loop_
_entity.id
_entity.type
_entity.pdbx_description
1 polymer ?
#
loop_
_entity_poly.entity_id
_entity_poly.type
_entity_poly.pdbx_seq_one_letter_code
_entity_poly.pdbx_strand_id
1 'polypeptide(L)'
;MLRRLAVGPGVLLHLRFDGAAGEAGRGPVRYKRLPASMQPKPLAENFTPFPLPKYDEDLGYGPVRLRNIPDIEEAKKRQQQRGAALMEAALREGGEAREQTQLRFKEEGSMLASSSHDDPSPVDATEGVADEDTLGGYTVSRHYPLIDRLECNRSLEDLLLQFVRRPQVEARCAALADMASTIAIRSDAELTRMFEEVSSPFAHDGRGLNFLVTTVRKFGRPYGVTNSLVTAYVNLMHAATVTFLQEQPWRLSRCPALTIQLLHFMALIKVFEPNKWFTSSVHAPSNRADYKHPRGTNQTTAFWGTGEAVFDAMVNLVRRDEHDGVPHLLELCTDEELVDLLNGFSAVMPSGTPIGGVFKSIMDCFLRRVRSHAKRALTMQDMATMERMYLTSVMADASSEELLQLLLADSSCPRGPNFFAALSRGKATALNAKTFDLLQTAIDAASANHDTATLLALLESGSEALLSMTDKERAQEFAMRNHFDYHILRSFRHFALVADRLRMEQPSISARIPRSIRDVQAQLFAANAAKLHSVDAHAAVSAASMPGYVSPHPTRRLARPLMTMLSQLEYLNTVDSVFLLHSSLMASSTDQLVSAVRRLPSGKDSLIVSLSCLRELSVKAATSAKPREREACERALEILAYEVEKGRVVLLPFSEELRLHDAGTYCDEDLILWTIAAFFAREMPLVKVHTLMHSDCTARTPYRFLKGRHNLLTSSRSLHDKDAPLLSALHSKELKLVTRNVKLRTALRDRKCTLYHYNPIRARFVYRRDKAMFDKYHTTARHLAPGFSRGALHHDWRGLGVYTPDHPQVPYRRLPWKQREATLKAA
;
A
#
# COMPACT_ATOMS: atom_id res chain seq x y z
N MET A 1 6.00 -62.37 -102.33
CA MET A 1 7.42 -62.10 -102.03
C MET A 1 7.49 -61.66 -100.57
N LEU A 2 7.72 -62.53 -99.56
CA LEU A 2 9.05 -62.99 -99.11
C LEU A 2 10.08 -61.84 -99.19
N ARG A 3 10.84 -61.42 -98.18
CA ARG A 3 11.18 -61.90 -96.83
C ARG A 3 12.27 -60.91 -96.30
N ARG A 4 12.35 -60.66 -94.98
CA ARG A 4 13.61 -60.59 -94.17
C ARG A 4 14.59 -59.41 -94.44
N LEU A 5 15.32 -58.76 -93.53
CA LEU A 5 15.83 -59.01 -92.17
C LEU A 5 15.97 -57.63 -91.46
N ALA A 6 15.57 -57.49 -90.19
CA ALA A 6 16.46 -57.49 -89.01
C ALA A 6 17.77 -56.68 -89.16
N VAL A 7 17.85 -55.51 -88.48
CA VAL A 7 19.11 -54.88 -88.09
C VAL A 7 18.97 -54.40 -86.64
N GLY A 8 19.87 -54.91 -85.79
CA GLY A 8 19.93 -54.69 -84.34
C GLY A 8 20.58 -53.35 -83.93
N PRO A 9 21.11 -53.26 -82.70
CA PRO A 9 21.48 -52.02 -82.05
C PRO A 9 22.78 -51.47 -82.65
N GLY A 10 22.67 -50.49 -83.55
CA GLY A 10 23.85 -49.97 -84.24
C GLY A 10 23.59 -48.85 -85.24
N VAL A 11 22.61 -47.97 -84.99
CA VAL A 11 22.44 -46.76 -85.81
C VAL A 11 23.29 -45.63 -85.20
N LEU A 12 24.52 -45.49 -85.71
CA LEU A 12 25.37 -44.32 -85.50
C LEU A 12 24.79 -43.13 -86.27
N LEU A 13 24.31 -42.13 -85.54
CA LEU A 13 24.02 -40.80 -86.09
C LEU A 13 25.36 -40.10 -86.39
N HIS A 14 25.81 -40.12 -87.65
CA HIS A 14 26.89 -39.24 -88.10
C HIS A 14 26.40 -37.79 -88.11
N LEU A 15 26.73 -37.05 -87.04
CA LEU A 15 26.82 -35.58 -87.14
C LEU A 15 27.95 -35.28 -88.13
N ARG A 16 27.73 -34.38 -89.10
CA ARG A 16 28.56 -34.20 -90.32
C ARG A 16 30.08 -34.01 -90.14
N PHE A 17 30.58 -33.86 -88.91
CA PHE A 17 32.01 -33.91 -88.60
C PHE A 17 32.20 -34.68 -87.29
N ASP A 18 32.83 -35.86 -87.37
CA ASP A 18 33.25 -36.68 -86.22
C ASP A 18 34.33 -35.94 -85.42
N GLY A 19 33.91 -35.20 -84.40
CA GLY A 19 34.78 -34.61 -83.40
C GLY A 19 34.99 -35.55 -82.22
N ALA A 20 35.54 -36.75 -82.44
CA ALA A 20 35.90 -37.67 -81.37
C ALA A 20 37.15 -38.50 -81.72
N ALA A 21 38.33 -38.05 -81.29
CA ALA A 21 39.45 -38.93 -80.93
C ALA A 21 40.51 -38.12 -80.17
N GLY A 22 40.86 -38.61 -78.98
CA GLY A 22 42.23 -38.55 -78.43
C GLY A 22 42.85 -37.19 -78.09
N GLU A 23 43.37 -37.10 -76.87
CA GLU A 23 44.37 -36.12 -76.41
C GLU A 23 43.87 -34.69 -76.05
N ALA A 24 44.50 -34.18 -75.00
CA ALA A 24 44.12 -33.02 -74.23
C ALA A 24 44.02 -31.74 -75.09
N GLY A 25 42.83 -31.14 -75.19
CA GLY A 25 42.73 -29.85 -75.91
C GLY A 25 41.35 -29.31 -76.31
N ARG A 26 40.23 -29.99 -76.06
CA ARG A 26 38.88 -29.38 -76.22
C ARG A 26 37.97 -29.75 -75.05
N GLY A 27 37.92 -28.89 -74.04
CA GLY A 27 36.72 -28.81 -73.21
C GLY A 27 35.52 -28.44 -74.11
N PRO A 28 34.34 -29.06 -73.93
CA PRO A 28 33.15 -28.69 -74.70
C PRO A 28 32.87 -27.19 -74.50
N VAL A 29 32.34 -26.50 -75.51
CA VAL A 29 31.92 -25.09 -75.39
C VAL A 29 31.08 -24.93 -74.11
N ARG A 30 31.60 -24.16 -73.14
CA ARG A 30 30.91 -23.86 -71.87
C ARG A 30 30.36 -22.44 -71.92
N TYR A 31 29.08 -22.27 -71.62
CA TYR A 31 28.47 -20.96 -71.46
C TYR A 31 28.84 -20.36 -70.09
N LYS A 32 29.01 -19.03 -70.01
CA LYS A 32 29.13 -18.35 -68.71
C LYS A 32 27.87 -18.61 -67.89
N ARG A 33 28.03 -18.82 -66.57
CA ARG A 33 26.88 -19.04 -65.66
C ARG A 33 26.03 -17.77 -65.62
N LEU A 34 24.93 -17.78 -66.37
CA LEU A 34 24.00 -16.65 -66.42
C LEU A 34 23.28 -16.50 -65.08
N PRO A 35 23.10 -15.26 -64.57
CA PRO A 35 22.25 -15.00 -63.40
C PRO A 35 20.82 -15.50 -63.64
N ALA A 36 20.09 -15.80 -62.56
CA ALA A 36 18.72 -16.27 -62.65
C ALA A 36 17.77 -15.29 -63.38
N SER A 37 18.15 -14.01 -63.51
CA SER A 37 17.43 -13.01 -64.30
C SER A 37 17.59 -13.17 -65.82
N MET A 38 18.68 -13.80 -66.30
CA MET A 38 18.99 -14.00 -67.72
C MET A 38 18.69 -15.41 -68.21
N GLN A 39 18.44 -16.35 -67.29
CA GLN A 39 18.01 -17.71 -67.64
C GLN A 39 16.52 -17.72 -68.01
N PRO A 40 16.11 -18.49 -69.04
CA PRO A 40 14.69 -18.62 -69.37
C PRO A 40 13.91 -19.15 -68.17
N LYS A 41 12.77 -18.54 -67.89
CA LYS A 41 11.89 -19.00 -66.81
C LYS A 41 11.01 -20.15 -67.32
N PRO A 42 10.83 -21.23 -66.54
CA PRO A 42 9.87 -22.25 -66.90
C PRO A 42 8.46 -21.62 -66.92
N LEU A 43 7.73 -21.82 -68.01
CA LEU A 43 6.35 -21.35 -68.16
C LEU A 43 5.39 -22.47 -67.74
N ALA A 44 4.30 -22.11 -67.07
CA ALA A 44 3.23 -23.05 -66.75
C ALA A 44 2.56 -23.59 -68.03
N GLU A 45 1.93 -24.75 -67.94
CA GLU A 45 1.32 -25.46 -69.07
C GLU A 45 0.29 -24.58 -69.79
N ASN A 46 -0.61 -23.96 -69.02
CA ASN A 46 -1.68 -23.13 -69.55
C ASN A 46 -1.29 -21.63 -69.60
N PHE A 47 0.01 -21.34 -69.69
CA PHE A 47 0.50 -19.96 -69.72
C PHE A 47 0.24 -19.32 -71.09
N THR A 48 -0.47 -18.20 -71.06
CA THR A 48 -0.65 -17.25 -72.16
C THR A 48 0.01 -15.91 -71.83
N PRO A 49 0.78 -15.30 -72.75
CA PRO A 49 1.39 -14.00 -72.52
C PRO A 49 0.35 -12.87 -72.57
N PHE A 50 0.61 -11.77 -71.85
CA PHE A 50 -0.21 -10.56 -71.94
C PHE A 50 -0.22 -10.03 -73.39
N PRO A 51 -1.39 -9.65 -73.96
CA PRO A 51 -2.66 -9.35 -73.30
C PRO A 51 -3.70 -10.48 -73.29
N LEU A 52 -3.31 -11.72 -73.59
CA LEU A 52 -4.26 -12.84 -73.61
C LEU A 52 -4.75 -13.15 -72.20
N PRO A 53 -6.04 -13.48 -72.04
CA PRO A 53 -6.57 -13.88 -70.74
C PRO A 53 -5.98 -15.22 -70.31
N LYS A 54 -6.01 -15.46 -69.00
CA LYS A 54 -5.56 -16.73 -68.40
C LYS A 54 -6.51 -17.85 -68.78
N TYR A 55 -5.99 -19.08 -68.79
CA TYR A 55 -6.80 -20.27 -68.93
C TYR A 55 -7.66 -20.52 -67.69
N ASP A 56 -8.90 -20.91 -67.91
CA ASP A 56 -9.86 -21.38 -66.92
C ASP A 56 -10.72 -22.50 -67.53
N GLU A 57 -11.27 -23.40 -66.72
CA GLU A 57 -12.02 -24.56 -67.24
C GLU A 57 -13.35 -24.17 -67.89
N ASP A 58 -13.98 -23.08 -67.44
CA ASP A 58 -15.30 -22.64 -67.92
C ASP A 58 -15.24 -22.02 -69.32
N LEU A 59 -14.18 -21.27 -69.62
CA LEU A 59 -14.01 -20.51 -70.87
C LEU A 59 -12.78 -20.93 -71.68
N GLY A 60 -12.05 -21.95 -71.24
CA GLY A 60 -10.76 -22.33 -71.80
C GLY A 60 -9.79 -21.16 -71.75
N TYR A 61 -9.31 -20.71 -72.91
CA TYR A 61 -8.39 -19.56 -73.03
C TYR A 61 -9.08 -18.19 -73.01
N GLY A 62 -10.25 -18.08 -72.35
CA GLY A 62 -11.00 -16.84 -72.14
C GLY A 62 -11.59 -16.20 -73.41
N PRO A 63 -12.34 -15.09 -73.27
CA PRO A 63 -12.96 -14.42 -74.40
C PRO A 63 -11.92 -13.61 -75.19
N VAL A 64 -11.52 -14.11 -76.36
CA VAL A 64 -10.62 -13.43 -77.29
C VAL A 64 -11.37 -13.01 -78.56
N ARG A 65 -11.17 -11.75 -78.98
CA ARG A 65 -11.79 -11.21 -80.21
C ARG A 65 -11.10 -11.67 -81.50
N LEU A 66 -9.92 -12.25 -81.39
CA LEU A 66 -9.05 -12.69 -82.49
C LEU A 66 -9.13 -14.21 -82.66
N ARG A 67 -8.99 -14.71 -83.90
CA ARG A 67 -8.90 -16.14 -84.23
C ARG A 67 -7.49 -16.51 -84.70
N ASN A 68 -7.12 -17.78 -84.56
CA ASN A 68 -5.80 -18.34 -84.94
C ASN A 68 -4.61 -17.70 -84.19
N ILE A 69 -4.76 -17.47 -82.88
CA ILE A 69 -3.70 -16.92 -82.05
C ILE A 69 -2.63 -18.00 -81.83
N PRO A 70 -1.39 -17.80 -82.31
CA PRO A 70 -0.34 -18.82 -82.23
C PRO A 70 0.03 -19.18 -80.79
N ASP A 71 0.02 -18.21 -79.86
CA ASP A 71 0.35 -18.42 -78.45
C ASP A 71 -0.64 -19.35 -77.73
N ILE A 72 -1.92 -19.34 -78.13
CA ILE A 72 -2.94 -20.26 -77.60
C ILE A 72 -2.68 -21.67 -78.11
N GLU A 73 -2.32 -21.83 -79.38
CA GLU A 73 -1.96 -23.14 -79.96
C GLU A 73 -0.64 -23.67 -79.37
N GLU A 74 0.30 -22.79 -79.03
CA GLU A 74 1.55 -23.15 -78.36
C GLU A 74 1.33 -23.55 -76.90
N ALA A 75 0.39 -22.91 -76.19
CA ALA A 75 -0.05 -23.34 -74.87
C ALA A 75 -0.74 -24.72 -74.91
N LYS A 76 -1.63 -24.96 -75.89
CA LYS A 76 -2.24 -26.28 -76.12
C LYS A 76 -1.20 -27.36 -76.43
N LYS A 77 -0.20 -27.06 -77.27
CA LYS A 77 0.91 -27.98 -77.55
C LYS A 77 1.72 -28.31 -76.30
N ARG A 78 2.03 -27.31 -75.45
CA ARG A 78 2.72 -27.53 -74.16
C ARG A 78 1.91 -28.43 -73.23
N GLN A 79 0.60 -28.21 -73.13
CA GLN A 79 -0.32 -29.04 -72.35
C GLN A 79 -0.35 -30.50 -72.87
N GLN A 80 -0.43 -30.68 -74.19
CA GLN A 80 -0.43 -32.01 -74.82
C GLN A 80 0.90 -32.75 -74.68
N GLN A 81 2.03 -32.07 -74.87
CA GLN A 81 3.37 -32.67 -74.75
C GLN A 81 3.66 -33.16 -73.34
N ARG A 82 3.18 -32.45 -72.31
CA ARG A 82 3.35 -32.90 -70.93
C ARG A 82 2.37 -33.99 -70.53
N GLY A 83 1.15 -34.01 -71.08
CA GLY A 83 0.26 -35.18 -70.98
C GLY A 83 0.93 -36.46 -71.50
N ALA A 84 1.62 -36.37 -72.64
CA ALA A 84 2.42 -37.46 -73.18
C ALA A 84 3.65 -37.78 -72.31
N ALA A 85 4.37 -36.77 -71.81
CA ALA A 85 5.54 -36.98 -70.95
C ALA A 85 5.17 -37.56 -69.56
N LEU A 86 4.04 -37.17 -68.98
CA LEU A 86 3.51 -37.75 -67.74
C LEU A 86 3.01 -39.18 -67.97
N MET A 87 2.41 -39.48 -69.13
CA MET A 87 2.04 -40.83 -69.52
C MET A 87 3.28 -41.72 -69.74
N GLU A 88 4.33 -41.22 -70.40
CA GLU A 88 5.61 -41.94 -70.54
C GLU A 88 6.33 -42.12 -69.20
N ALA A 89 6.27 -41.13 -68.30
CA ALA A 89 6.82 -41.24 -66.95
C ALA A 89 6.05 -42.27 -66.11
N ALA A 90 4.71 -42.27 -66.16
CA ALA A 90 3.88 -43.26 -65.49
C ALA A 90 4.06 -44.68 -66.07
N LEU A 91 4.31 -44.82 -67.37
CA LEU A 91 4.65 -46.08 -68.03
C LEU A 91 6.06 -46.57 -67.66
N ARG A 92 7.02 -45.66 -67.39
CA ARG A 92 8.34 -46.00 -66.84
C ARG A 92 8.29 -46.40 -65.36
N GLU A 93 7.53 -45.68 -64.54
CA GLU A 93 7.31 -46.02 -63.12
C GLU A 93 6.54 -47.34 -62.95
N GLY A 94 5.61 -47.66 -63.87
CA GLY A 94 4.95 -48.97 -63.94
C GLY A 94 5.85 -50.13 -64.40
N GLY A 95 6.99 -49.83 -65.05
CA GLY A 95 8.00 -50.82 -65.46
C GLY A 95 9.06 -51.10 -64.40
N GLU A 96 9.46 -50.10 -63.61
CA GLU A 96 10.47 -50.24 -62.55
C GLU A 96 9.91 -50.81 -61.24
N ALA A 97 8.59 -50.79 -61.05
CA ALA A 97 7.91 -51.42 -59.90
C ALA A 97 7.89 -52.97 -59.93
N ARG A 98 8.31 -53.62 -61.03
CA ARG A 98 8.32 -55.09 -61.17
C ARG A 98 9.70 -55.76 -60.99
N GLU A 99 10.78 -54.98 -60.89
CA GLU A 99 12.14 -55.50 -60.66
C GLU A 99 12.73 -55.16 -59.27
N GLN A 100 12.02 -54.39 -58.42
CA GLN A 100 12.51 -53.98 -57.09
C GLN A 100 12.01 -54.84 -55.91
N THR A 101 11.57 -56.09 -56.12
CA THR A 101 11.09 -56.98 -55.03
C THR A 101 12.09 -58.06 -54.58
N GLN A 102 13.39 -57.98 -54.92
CA GLN A 102 14.37 -59.01 -54.51
C GLN A 102 15.76 -58.56 -54.03
N LEU A 103 16.08 -57.27 -53.91
CA LEU A 103 17.39 -56.83 -53.39
C LEU A 103 17.30 -55.55 -52.56
N ARG A 104 17.06 -55.66 -51.25
CA ARG A 104 17.82 -54.98 -50.16
C ARG A 104 17.13 -55.12 -48.80
N PHE A 105 17.32 -56.29 -48.20
CA PHE A 105 17.71 -56.34 -46.79
C PHE A 105 19.19 -55.95 -46.72
N LYS A 106 19.53 -54.80 -46.13
CA LYS A 106 20.74 -54.47 -45.35
C LYS A 106 21.05 -52.97 -45.35
N GLU A 107 21.30 -52.48 -44.13
CA GLU A 107 22.04 -51.25 -43.77
C GLU A 107 21.34 -49.90 -43.95
N GLU A 108 20.55 -49.51 -42.94
CA GLU A 108 20.46 -48.11 -42.51
C GLU A 108 21.21 -47.95 -41.18
N GLY A 109 22.49 -47.63 -41.29
CA GLY A 109 23.31 -47.12 -40.21
C GLY A 109 24.10 -45.94 -40.75
N SER A 110 23.86 -44.76 -40.15
CA SER A 110 24.73 -43.58 -40.17
C SER A 110 24.98 -42.92 -41.54
N MET A 111 24.49 -41.69 -41.71
CA MET A 111 25.32 -40.50 -42.00
C MET A 111 24.41 -39.27 -41.98
N LEU A 112 24.29 -38.68 -40.79
CA LEU A 112 23.85 -37.30 -40.63
C LEU A 112 24.84 -36.37 -41.35
N ALA A 113 24.28 -35.37 -42.01
CA ALA A 113 24.98 -34.32 -42.69
C ALA A 113 26.03 -33.67 -41.77
N SER A 114 27.28 -33.69 -42.23
CA SER A 114 28.37 -32.88 -41.72
C SER A 114 28.10 -31.41 -42.05
N SER A 115 27.33 -30.72 -41.20
CA SER A 115 27.47 -29.28 -41.02
C SER A 115 28.71 -29.06 -40.16
N SER A 116 29.68 -28.33 -40.71
CA SER A 116 30.83 -27.81 -39.99
C SER A 116 30.36 -26.98 -38.79
N HIS A 117 30.30 -27.60 -37.62
CA HIS A 117 30.31 -26.90 -36.35
C HIS A 117 31.73 -26.36 -36.17
N ASP A 118 31.89 -25.06 -36.39
CA ASP A 118 32.97 -24.33 -35.73
C ASP A 118 32.73 -24.48 -34.23
N ASP A 119 33.57 -25.27 -33.56
CA ASP A 119 33.61 -25.30 -32.10
C ASP A 119 33.89 -23.88 -31.60
N PRO A 120 33.01 -23.28 -30.76
CA PRO A 120 33.27 -21.98 -30.18
C PRO A 120 34.40 -22.14 -29.17
N SER A 121 35.63 -21.97 -29.64
CA SER A 121 36.79 -21.80 -28.80
C SER A 121 36.61 -20.47 -28.04
N PRO A 122 36.58 -20.46 -26.70
CA PRO A 122 36.40 -19.24 -25.94
C PRO A 122 37.58 -18.31 -26.23
N VAL A 123 37.29 -17.11 -26.75
CA VAL A 123 38.30 -16.15 -27.22
C VAL A 123 39.03 -15.44 -26.08
N ASP A 124 38.63 -15.63 -24.82
CA ASP A 124 39.35 -15.14 -23.65
C ASP A 124 39.32 -16.15 -22.50
N ALA A 125 40.41 -16.25 -21.76
CA ALA A 125 40.48 -17.03 -20.53
C ALA A 125 39.51 -16.40 -19.50
N THR A 126 38.38 -17.04 -19.24
CA THR A 126 37.49 -16.67 -18.14
C THR A 126 38.26 -16.78 -16.83
N GLU A 127 38.59 -15.64 -16.22
CA GLU A 127 39.15 -15.59 -14.87
C GLU A 127 38.20 -16.36 -13.92
N GLY A 128 38.75 -17.26 -13.09
CA GLY A 128 37.96 -18.06 -12.15
C GLY A 128 37.33 -17.20 -11.07
N VAL A 129 36.12 -16.72 -11.31
CA VAL A 129 35.30 -15.99 -10.33
C VAL A 129 34.65 -17.00 -9.38
N ALA A 130 34.72 -16.75 -8.08
CA ALA A 130 34.06 -17.58 -7.07
C ALA A 130 32.53 -17.63 -7.31
N ASP A 131 31.90 -18.76 -7.00
CA ASP A 131 30.48 -19.02 -7.31
C ASP A 131 29.52 -17.93 -6.76
N GLU A 132 29.85 -17.35 -5.59
CA GLU A 132 29.10 -16.24 -4.95
C GLU A 132 29.20 -14.89 -5.69
N ASP A 133 30.20 -14.71 -6.56
CA ASP A 133 30.48 -13.46 -7.27
C ASP A 133 29.93 -13.47 -8.72
N THR A 134 29.25 -14.55 -9.14
CA THR A 134 28.61 -14.66 -10.46
C THR A 134 27.28 -13.88 -10.55
N LEU A 135 27.01 -13.23 -11.69
CA LEU A 135 25.75 -12.52 -11.97
C LEU A 135 24.63 -13.50 -12.39
N GLY A 136 24.35 -14.50 -11.55
CA GLY A 136 23.29 -15.49 -11.78
C GLY A 136 21.87 -14.87 -11.74
N GLY A 137 20.91 -15.54 -12.39
CA GLY A 137 19.49 -15.21 -12.30
C GLY A 137 18.91 -14.35 -13.44
N TYR A 138 19.69 -14.07 -14.49
CA TYR A 138 19.22 -13.34 -15.67
C TYR A 138 19.58 -14.08 -16.96
N THR A 139 18.77 -13.93 -18.01
CA THR A 139 19.03 -14.46 -19.35
C THR A 139 18.80 -13.40 -20.41
N VAL A 140 19.64 -13.37 -21.44
CA VAL A 140 19.41 -12.54 -22.62
C VAL A 140 18.27 -13.09 -23.47
N SER A 141 17.60 -12.22 -24.21
CA SER A 141 16.53 -12.60 -25.12
C SER A 141 16.96 -13.69 -26.10
N ARG A 142 16.02 -14.59 -26.42
CA ARG A 142 16.21 -15.65 -27.44
C ARG A 142 16.59 -15.10 -28.82
N HIS A 143 16.30 -13.83 -29.09
CA HIS A 143 16.59 -13.17 -30.36
C HIS A 143 17.92 -12.41 -30.38
N TYR A 144 18.80 -12.60 -29.39
CA TYR A 144 20.19 -12.15 -29.49
C TYR A 144 20.84 -12.76 -30.74
N PRO A 145 21.50 -11.98 -31.63
CA PRO A 145 22.06 -10.63 -31.41
C PRO A 145 21.16 -9.42 -31.72
N LEU A 146 19.92 -9.60 -32.21
CA LEU A 146 19.06 -8.50 -32.65
C LEU A 146 18.41 -7.72 -31.51
N ILE A 147 18.10 -8.41 -30.41
CA ILE A 147 17.47 -7.85 -29.22
C ILE A 147 18.32 -8.25 -28.01
N ASP A 148 18.88 -7.27 -27.33
CA ASP A 148 19.75 -7.43 -26.17
C ASP A 148 18.98 -7.30 -24.84
N ARG A 149 17.65 -7.51 -24.86
CA ARG A 149 16.81 -7.45 -23.66
C ARG A 149 17.25 -8.50 -22.65
N LEU A 150 17.42 -8.08 -21.41
CA LEU A 150 17.69 -8.94 -20.27
C LEU A 150 16.38 -9.32 -19.54
N GLU A 151 16.17 -10.61 -19.34
CA GLU A 151 15.02 -11.18 -18.64
C GLU A 151 15.45 -11.75 -17.28
N CYS A 152 14.64 -11.55 -16.25
CA CYS A 152 14.91 -12.02 -14.89
C CYS A 152 14.26 -13.39 -14.66
N ASN A 153 15.05 -14.36 -14.21
CA ASN A 153 14.60 -15.72 -13.86
C ASN A 153 14.71 -16.01 -12.37
N ARG A 154 14.81 -14.97 -11.53
CA ARG A 154 14.95 -15.12 -10.08
C ARG A 154 13.63 -15.58 -9.44
N SER A 155 13.76 -16.45 -8.43
CA SER A 155 12.61 -16.90 -7.62
C SER A 155 11.92 -15.73 -6.92
N LEU A 156 10.64 -15.88 -6.55
CA LEU A 156 9.95 -14.82 -5.79
C LEU A 156 10.60 -14.65 -4.42
N GLU A 157 10.94 -15.76 -3.77
CA GLU A 157 11.57 -15.80 -2.46
C GLU A 157 12.87 -14.99 -2.43
N ASP A 158 13.71 -15.09 -3.46
CA ASP A 158 14.94 -14.31 -3.57
C ASP A 158 14.68 -12.80 -3.75
N LEU A 159 13.64 -12.45 -4.51
CA LEU A 159 13.24 -11.05 -4.75
C LEU A 159 12.68 -10.41 -3.48
N LEU A 160 11.83 -11.12 -2.75
CA LEU A 160 11.28 -10.68 -1.47
C LEU A 160 12.38 -10.57 -0.42
N LEU A 161 13.30 -11.55 -0.38
CA LEU A 161 14.45 -11.53 0.50
C LEU A 161 15.33 -10.29 0.24
N GLN A 162 15.57 -9.95 -1.03
CA GLN A 162 16.26 -8.70 -1.40
C GLN A 162 15.49 -7.47 -0.93
N PHE A 163 14.17 -7.41 -1.20
CA PHE A 163 13.33 -6.26 -0.87
C PHE A 163 13.30 -5.95 0.64
N VAL A 164 13.25 -7.00 1.47
CA VAL A 164 13.24 -6.92 2.93
C VAL A 164 14.64 -6.66 3.49
N ARG A 165 15.65 -7.47 3.12
CA ARG A 165 17.01 -7.38 3.70
C ARG A 165 17.81 -6.17 3.22
N ARG A 166 17.53 -5.64 2.03
CA ARG A 166 18.18 -4.44 1.47
C ARG A 166 17.17 -3.30 1.34
N PRO A 167 16.85 -2.57 2.43
CA PRO A 167 15.88 -1.47 2.41
C PRO A 167 16.39 -0.19 1.71
N GLN A 168 17.47 -0.29 0.92
CA GLN A 168 17.99 0.80 0.10
C GLN A 168 17.01 1.07 -1.06
N VAL A 169 16.91 2.34 -1.47
CA VAL A 169 15.98 2.75 -2.53
C VAL A 169 16.26 1.99 -3.83
N GLU A 170 17.54 1.91 -4.23
CA GLU A 170 18.00 1.25 -5.44
C GLU A 170 17.69 -0.25 -5.44
N ALA A 171 17.99 -0.94 -4.33
CA ALA A 171 17.75 -2.37 -4.20
C ALA A 171 16.25 -2.72 -4.20
N ARG A 172 15.41 -1.89 -3.59
CA ARG A 172 13.95 -2.04 -3.64
C ARG A 172 13.39 -1.74 -5.03
N CYS A 173 13.87 -0.70 -5.70
CA CYS A 173 13.48 -0.40 -7.08
C CYS A 173 13.84 -1.55 -8.03
N ALA A 174 15.03 -2.13 -7.90
CA ALA A 174 15.44 -3.28 -8.71
C ALA A 174 14.58 -4.51 -8.43
N ALA A 175 14.31 -4.84 -7.16
CA ALA A 175 13.43 -5.95 -6.80
C ALA A 175 12.00 -5.75 -7.34
N LEU A 176 11.45 -4.53 -7.24
CA LEU A 176 10.13 -4.20 -7.79
C LEU A 176 10.10 -4.30 -9.33
N ALA A 177 11.17 -3.89 -10.01
CA ALA A 177 11.28 -4.02 -11.47
C ALA A 177 11.38 -5.49 -11.92
N ASP A 178 12.16 -6.30 -11.19
CA ASP A 178 12.27 -7.74 -11.42
C ASP A 178 10.93 -8.46 -11.17
N MET A 179 10.25 -8.11 -10.07
CA MET A 179 8.92 -8.62 -9.75
C MET A 179 7.91 -8.23 -10.84
N ALA A 180 7.87 -6.96 -11.25
CA ALA A 180 7.01 -6.47 -12.33
C ALA A 180 7.25 -7.21 -13.66
N SER A 181 8.51 -7.50 -13.98
CA SER A 181 8.88 -8.21 -15.22
C SER A 181 8.49 -9.69 -15.19
N THR A 182 8.30 -10.26 -14.00
CA THR A 182 8.01 -11.70 -13.81
C THR A 182 6.56 -11.98 -13.40
N ILE A 183 5.69 -10.97 -13.30
CA ILE A 183 4.28 -11.15 -12.92
C ILE A 183 3.57 -12.19 -13.80
N ALA A 184 3.77 -12.13 -15.12
CA ALA A 184 3.06 -12.97 -16.08
C ALA A 184 3.31 -14.48 -15.92
N ILE A 185 4.48 -14.86 -15.39
CA ILE A 185 4.90 -16.26 -15.24
C ILE A 185 4.70 -16.82 -13.83
N ARG A 186 4.28 -15.99 -12.87
CA ARG A 186 4.11 -16.38 -11.46
C ARG A 186 2.73 -16.94 -11.18
N SER A 187 2.66 -17.90 -10.25
CA SER A 187 1.42 -18.49 -9.75
C SER A 187 0.58 -17.52 -8.90
N ASP A 188 -0.71 -17.80 -8.71
CA ASP A 188 -1.60 -16.93 -7.92
C ASP A 188 -1.13 -16.80 -6.46
N ALA A 189 -0.70 -17.90 -5.83
CA ALA A 189 -0.19 -17.90 -4.47
C ALA A 189 1.12 -17.11 -4.31
N GLU A 190 1.99 -17.13 -5.33
CA GLU A 190 3.17 -16.28 -5.37
C GLU A 190 2.78 -14.80 -5.50
N LEU A 191 1.82 -14.46 -6.36
CA LEU A 191 1.39 -13.07 -6.53
C LEU A 191 0.71 -12.50 -5.27
N THR A 192 -0.09 -13.31 -4.56
CA THR A 192 -0.66 -12.92 -3.27
C THR A 192 0.43 -12.59 -2.25
N ARG A 193 1.43 -13.50 -2.07
CA ARG A 193 2.59 -13.26 -1.20
C ARG A 193 3.40 -12.04 -1.62
N MET A 194 3.58 -11.84 -2.93
CA MET A 194 4.29 -10.70 -3.49
C MET A 194 3.63 -9.38 -3.08
N PHE A 195 2.32 -9.25 -3.30
CA PHE A 195 1.59 -8.02 -2.97
C PHE A 195 1.50 -7.78 -1.46
N GLU A 196 1.43 -8.82 -0.64
CA GLU A 196 1.46 -8.73 0.82
C GLU A 196 2.79 -8.12 1.32
N GLU A 197 3.93 -8.69 0.91
CA GLU A 197 5.25 -8.23 1.34
C GLU A 197 5.60 -6.84 0.80
N VAL A 198 5.21 -6.56 -0.44
CA VAL A 198 5.39 -5.24 -1.09
C VAL A 198 4.52 -4.15 -0.44
N SER A 199 3.45 -4.55 0.27
CA SER A 199 2.56 -3.68 1.05
C SER A 199 3.09 -3.30 2.42
N SER A 200 4.03 -4.07 2.97
CA SER A 200 4.60 -3.88 4.32
C SER A 200 5.09 -2.46 4.69
N PRO A 201 5.67 -1.63 3.78
CA PRO A 201 6.16 -0.31 4.18
C PRO A 201 5.06 0.77 4.25
N PHE A 202 3.82 0.45 3.90
CA PHE A 202 2.71 1.41 3.90
C PHE A 202 1.84 1.27 5.14
N ALA A 203 1.30 2.39 5.59
CA ALA A 203 0.33 2.45 6.69
C ALA A 203 -1.03 2.88 6.16
N HIS A 204 -2.12 2.41 6.76
CA HIS A 204 -3.49 2.75 6.37
C HIS A 204 -3.76 4.27 6.43
N ASP A 205 -3.31 4.93 7.51
CA ASP A 205 -3.32 6.41 7.70
C ASP A 205 -2.19 7.14 6.93
N GLY A 206 -1.37 6.39 6.19
CA GLY A 206 -0.30 6.93 5.35
C GLY A 206 -0.83 7.69 4.13
N ARG A 207 0.08 8.18 3.28
CA ARG A 207 -0.25 8.88 2.02
C ARG A 207 -0.10 7.99 0.78
N GLY A 208 0.02 6.68 0.95
CA GLY A 208 0.37 5.77 -0.13
C GLY A 208 1.81 5.97 -0.60
N LEU A 209 2.03 6.20 -1.90
CA LEU A 209 3.36 6.33 -2.53
C LEU A 209 4.08 7.67 -2.24
N ASN A 210 4.03 8.18 -1.01
CA ASN A 210 4.67 9.44 -0.62
C ASN A 210 6.16 9.27 -0.32
N PHE A 211 6.98 9.22 -1.38
CA PHE A 211 8.45 9.09 -1.27
C PHE A 211 9.19 10.39 -1.58
N LEU A 212 8.77 11.50 -0.98
CA LEU A 212 9.37 12.82 -1.19
C LEU A 212 10.74 12.91 -0.49
N VAL A 213 11.80 13.10 -1.27
CA VAL A 213 13.18 13.15 -0.75
C VAL A 213 13.80 14.54 -0.94
N THR A 214 13.54 15.18 -2.08
CA THR A 214 14.14 16.47 -2.41
C THR A 214 13.10 17.57 -2.29
N THR A 215 13.40 18.64 -1.56
CA THR A 215 12.57 19.85 -1.52
C THR A 215 13.22 20.92 -2.36
N VAL A 216 12.52 21.42 -3.38
CA VAL A 216 13.01 22.48 -4.28
C VAL A 216 12.33 23.79 -3.95
N ARG A 217 13.14 24.83 -3.71
CA ARG A 217 12.70 26.22 -3.45
C ARG A 217 13.20 27.16 -4.53
N LYS A 218 12.89 26.83 -5.79
CA LYS A 218 13.21 27.67 -6.95
C LYS A 218 12.27 28.88 -7.06
N PHE A 219 11.01 28.69 -6.68
CA PHE A 219 9.96 29.71 -6.69
C PHE A 219 9.54 30.04 -5.25
N GLY A 220 8.53 30.90 -5.07
CA GLY A 220 8.05 31.31 -3.74
C GLY A 220 7.64 30.13 -2.83
N ARG A 221 6.75 29.25 -3.30
CA ARG A 221 6.35 28.04 -2.57
C ARG A 221 7.25 26.85 -2.92
N PRO A 222 7.69 26.04 -1.94
CA PRO A 222 8.45 24.82 -2.21
C PRO A 222 7.60 23.75 -2.87
N TYR A 223 8.25 22.85 -3.62
CA TYR A 223 7.65 21.58 -4.06
C TYR A 223 8.59 20.40 -3.76
N GLY A 224 8.01 19.25 -3.43
CA GLY A 224 8.74 18.02 -3.18
C GLY A 224 8.94 17.20 -4.47
N VAL A 225 10.08 16.56 -4.61
CA VAL A 225 10.39 15.62 -5.70
C VAL A 225 10.63 14.25 -5.09
N THR A 226 9.97 13.25 -5.68
CA THR A 226 9.99 11.86 -5.24
C THR A 226 11.25 11.14 -5.70
N ASN A 227 11.59 10.04 -5.06
CA ASN A 227 12.61 9.12 -5.57
C ASN A 227 11.99 8.14 -6.60
N SER A 228 12.80 7.17 -7.07
CA SER A 228 12.43 6.16 -8.07
C SER A 228 11.46 5.08 -7.56
N LEU A 229 11.11 5.04 -6.28
CA LEU A 229 10.14 4.05 -5.79
C LEU A 229 8.75 4.30 -6.37
N VAL A 230 8.33 5.57 -6.48
CA VAL A 230 7.02 5.90 -7.07
C VAL A 230 6.90 5.29 -8.46
N THR A 231 7.91 5.50 -9.32
CA THR A 231 7.91 4.95 -10.67
C THR A 231 7.98 3.42 -10.68
N ALA A 232 8.72 2.80 -9.74
CA ALA A 232 8.78 1.34 -9.65
C ALA A 232 7.42 0.72 -9.27
N TYR A 233 6.71 1.30 -8.31
CA TYR A 233 5.35 0.89 -7.93
C TYR A 233 4.32 1.13 -9.04
N VAL A 234 4.42 2.25 -9.76
CA VAL A 234 3.56 2.52 -10.92
C VAL A 234 3.81 1.51 -12.05
N ASN A 235 5.07 1.17 -12.31
CA ASN A 235 5.41 0.13 -13.30
C ASN A 235 4.94 -1.26 -12.87
N LEU A 236 5.00 -1.58 -11.58
CA LEU A 236 4.42 -2.82 -11.02
C LEU A 236 2.92 -2.88 -11.28
N MET A 237 2.19 -1.78 -11.00
CA MET A 237 0.76 -1.70 -11.28
C MET A 237 0.47 -1.80 -12.78
N HIS A 238 1.27 -1.14 -13.63
CA HIS A 238 1.11 -1.25 -15.08
C HIS A 238 1.35 -2.69 -15.58
N ALA A 239 2.36 -3.38 -15.07
CA ALA A 239 2.61 -4.79 -15.40
C ALA A 239 1.44 -5.68 -14.93
N ALA A 240 0.92 -5.47 -13.73
CA ALA A 240 -0.27 -6.16 -13.24
C ALA A 240 -1.50 -5.89 -14.14
N THR A 241 -1.70 -4.65 -14.61
CA THR A 241 -2.75 -4.30 -15.56
C THR A 241 -2.61 -5.09 -16.86
N VAL A 242 -1.42 -5.12 -17.46
CA VAL A 242 -1.18 -5.84 -18.71
C VAL A 242 -1.43 -7.34 -18.52
N THR A 243 -0.85 -7.94 -17.48
CA THR A 243 -1.02 -9.37 -17.24
C THR A 243 -2.47 -9.74 -16.95
N PHE A 244 -3.15 -9.03 -16.03
CA PHE A 244 -4.49 -9.45 -15.60
C PHE A 244 -5.63 -8.97 -16.49
N LEU A 245 -5.40 -8.11 -17.49
CA LEU A 245 -6.46 -7.67 -18.40
C LEU A 245 -6.20 -8.09 -19.85
N GLN A 246 -4.94 -8.05 -20.30
CA GLN A 246 -4.60 -8.31 -21.70
C GLN A 246 -4.15 -9.74 -21.92
N GLU A 247 -3.28 -10.27 -21.06
CA GLU A 247 -2.67 -11.60 -21.26
C GLU A 247 -3.47 -12.73 -20.59
N GLN A 248 -3.93 -12.53 -19.35
CA GLN A 248 -4.51 -13.55 -18.48
C GLN A 248 -5.75 -13.06 -17.70
N PRO A 249 -6.82 -12.59 -18.38
CA PRO A 249 -8.00 -12.00 -17.72
C PRO A 249 -8.80 -12.93 -16.80
N TRP A 250 -8.71 -14.25 -17.01
CA TRP A 250 -9.44 -15.24 -16.20
C TRP A 250 -8.88 -15.43 -14.78
N ARG A 251 -7.69 -14.90 -14.46
CA ARG A 251 -7.06 -15.14 -13.15
C ARG A 251 -7.83 -14.44 -12.03
N LEU A 252 -8.22 -13.19 -12.24
CA LEU A 252 -8.98 -12.42 -11.25
C LEU A 252 -10.39 -12.99 -11.02
N SER A 253 -10.99 -13.64 -12.02
CA SER A 253 -12.30 -14.27 -11.85
C SER A 253 -12.24 -15.65 -11.17
N ARG A 254 -11.12 -16.37 -11.29
CA ARG A 254 -10.93 -17.72 -10.72
C ARG A 254 -10.34 -17.74 -9.31
N CYS A 255 -9.56 -16.72 -8.93
CA CYS A 255 -8.87 -16.67 -7.64
C CYS A 255 -9.34 -15.47 -6.81
N PRO A 256 -10.32 -15.66 -5.88
CA PRO A 256 -10.79 -14.60 -4.98
C PRO A 256 -9.67 -13.95 -4.16
N ALA A 257 -8.78 -14.77 -3.59
CA ALA A 257 -7.67 -14.29 -2.76
C ALA A 257 -6.76 -13.31 -3.51
N LEU A 258 -6.43 -13.59 -4.77
CA LEU A 258 -5.61 -12.69 -5.60
C LEU A 258 -6.33 -11.37 -5.87
N THR A 259 -7.63 -11.43 -6.20
CA THR A 259 -8.45 -10.25 -6.45
C THR A 259 -8.57 -9.37 -5.19
N ILE A 260 -8.82 -9.97 -4.03
CA ILE A 260 -8.90 -9.26 -2.75
C ILE A 260 -7.54 -8.63 -2.42
N GLN A 261 -6.45 -9.38 -2.55
CA GLN A 261 -5.11 -8.89 -2.24
C GLN A 261 -4.69 -7.71 -3.13
N LEU A 262 -5.00 -7.78 -4.44
CA LEU A 262 -4.75 -6.68 -5.36
C LEU A 262 -5.58 -5.44 -5.01
N LEU A 263 -6.84 -5.63 -4.60
CA LEU A 263 -7.72 -4.56 -4.16
C LEU A 263 -7.19 -3.86 -2.90
N HIS A 264 -6.78 -4.65 -1.89
CA HIS A 264 -6.19 -4.14 -0.65
C HIS A 264 -4.87 -3.42 -0.90
N PHE A 265 -4.03 -3.94 -1.81
CA PHE A 265 -2.81 -3.26 -2.23
C PHE A 265 -3.11 -1.89 -2.86
N MET A 266 -4.07 -1.83 -3.79
CA MET A 266 -4.50 -0.59 -4.44
C MET A 266 -5.04 0.44 -3.43
N ALA A 267 -5.79 -0.01 -2.43
CA ALA A 267 -6.29 0.84 -1.35
C ALA A 267 -5.14 1.42 -0.50
N LEU A 268 -4.18 0.57 -0.13
CA LEU A 268 -3.08 0.95 0.74
C LEU A 268 -2.13 1.98 0.08
N ILE A 269 -1.85 1.83 -1.22
CA ILE A 269 -1.01 2.77 -1.98
C ILE A 269 -1.77 4.03 -2.45
N LYS A 270 -3.10 4.07 -2.25
CA LYS A 270 -4.00 5.18 -2.59
C LYS A 270 -3.96 5.56 -4.08
N VAL A 271 -4.21 4.59 -4.96
CA VAL A 271 -4.14 4.75 -6.42
C VAL A 271 -5.01 5.86 -6.99
N PHE A 272 -6.22 6.05 -6.46
CA PHE A 272 -7.17 7.07 -6.91
C PHE A 272 -6.96 8.45 -6.28
N GLU A 273 -5.95 8.62 -5.43
CA GLU A 273 -5.60 9.93 -4.85
C GLU A 273 -4.11 10.26 -5.05
N PRO A 274 -3.59 10.25 -6.30
CA PRO A 274 -2.15 10.36 -6.58
C PRO A 274 -1.54 11.71 -6.14
N ASN A 275 -2.35 12.74 -5.91
CA ASN A 275 -1.93 13.98 -5.27
C ASN A 275 -1.31 13.77 -3.87
N LYS A 276 -1.74 12.74 -3.12
CA LYS A 276 -1.17 12.41 -1.81
C LYS A 276 0.30 11.97 -1.93
N TRP A 277 0.70 11.37 -3.06
CA TRP A 277 2.08 10.94 -3.31
C TRP A 277 3.05 12.13 -3.41
N PHE A 278 2.54 13.29 -3.83
CA PHE A 278 3.32 14.52 -3.99
C PHE A 278 3.06 15.57 -2.90
N THR A 279 2.13 15.29 -1.98
CA THR A 279 1.78 16.20 -0.90
C THR A 279 2.80 16.10 0.24
N SER A 280 3.51 17.20 0.51
CA SER A 280 4.49 17.25 1.61
C SER A 280 3.83 17.50 2.97
N SER A 281 2.73 18.26 3.01
CA SER A 281 1.96 18.50 4.23
C SER A 281 0.46 18.53 3.94
N VAL A 282 -0.35 18.00 4.86
CA VAL A 282 -1.82 17.94 4.72
C VAL A 282 -2.44 19.35 4.63
N HIS A 283 -1.81 20.34 5.26
CA HIS A 283 -2.31 21.72 5.21
C HIS A 283 -2.09 22.42 3.86
N ALA A 284 -1.17 21.89 3.03
CA ALA A 284 -0.84 22.39 1.71
C ALA A 284 -0.81 21.22 0.70
N PRO A 285 -1.97 20.66 0.34
CA PRO A 285 -2.05 19.57 -0.62
C PRO A 285 -1.48 19.99 -1.98
N SER A 286 -0.79 19.07 -2.64
CA SER A 286 -0.24 19.27 -3.98
C SER A 286 -1.24 18.81 -5.04
N ASN A 287 -1.18 19.40 -6.23
CA ASN A 287 -1.99 18.99 -7.40
C ASN A 287 -1.10 18.45 -8.52
N ARG A 288 0.03 17.83 -8.20
CA ARG A 288 1.02 17.36 -9.18
C ARG A 288 0.48 16.30 -10.15
N ALA A 289 -0.54 15.56 -9.74
CA ALA A 289 -1.17 14.52 -10.55
C ALA A 289 -2.39 15.04 -11.33
N ASP A 290 -3.12 16.02 -10.80
CA ASP A 290 -4.35 16.49 -11.45
C ASP A 290 -4.18 17.79 -12.24
N TYR A 291 -3.08 18.54 -12.01
CA TYR A 291 -2.80 19.78 -12.71
C TYR A 291 -1.75 19.59 -13.79
N LYS A 292 -2.07 19.97 -15.03
CA LYS A 292 -1.14 20.03 -16.18
C LYS A 292 -1.28 21.37 -16.88
N HIS A 293 -0.18 21.93 -17.37
CA HIS A 293 -0.19 23.18 -18.13
C HIS A 293 0.53 23.04 -19.47
N PRO A 294 0.01 23.61 -20.59
CA PRO A 294 0.64 23.51 -21.91
C PRO A 294 2.08 24.02 -21.98
N ARG A 295 2.45 24.98 -21.12
CA ARG A 295 3.83 25.49 -20.99
C ARG A 295 4.87 24.45 -20.50
N GLY A 296 4.46 23.24 -20.15
CA GLY A 296 5.37 22.18 -19.72
C GLY A 296 5.28 21.77 -18.26
N THR A 297 4.37 22.36 -17.48
CA THR A 297 4.23 22.02 -16.06
C THR A 297 3.54 20.67 -15.89
N ASN A 298 4.14 19.79 -15.09
CA ASN A 298 3.64 18.45 -14.73
C ASN A 298 3.36 17.53 -15.94
N GLN A 299 4.04 17.71 -17.07
CA GLN A 299 3.83 16.88 -18.26
C GLN A 299 4.03 15.38 -18.00
N THR A 300 4.96 15.02 -17.11
CA THR A 300 5.33 13.64 -16.82
C THR A 300 4.72 13.09 -15.53
N THR A 301 4.04 13.92 -14.73
CA THR A 301 3.46 13.49 -13.43
C THR A 301 1.94 13.58 -13.39
N ALA A 302 1.32 14.32 -14.30
CA ALA A 302 -0.12 14.48 -14.34
C ALA A 302 -0.82 13.39 -15.16
N PHE A 303 -2.02 13.01 -14.71
CA PHE A 303 -2.94 12.08 -15.39
C PHE A 303 -2.34 10.70 -15.71
N TRP A 304 -1.68 10.09 -14.72
CA TRP A 304 -1.34 8.68 -14.81
C TRP A 304 -2.58 7.83 -14.54
N GLY A 305 -3.04 7.06 -15.53
CA GLY A 305 -4.12 6.06 -15.38
C GLY A 305 -3.66 4.83 -14.59
N THR A 306 -3.17 5.02 -13.36
CA THR A 306 -2.63 3.94 -12.54
C THR A 306 -3.77 3.18 -11.88
N GLY A 307 -3.99 1.93 -12.28
CA GLY A 307 -4.97 1.04 -11.65
C GLY A 307 -6.44 1.31 -12.04
N GLU A 308 -6.73 2.35 -12.82
CA GLU A 308 -8.10 2.66 -13.29
C GLU A 308 -8.71 1.48 -14.06
N ALA A 309 -8.03 1.03 -15.12
CA ALA A 309 -8.52 -0.10 -15.94
C ALA A 309 -8.68 -1.39 -15.14
N VAL A 310 -7.77 -1.67 -14.20
CA VAL A 310 -7.83 -2.86 -13.35
C VAL A 310 -9.03 -2.80 -12.42
N PHE A 311 -9.25 -1.65 -11.79
CA PHE A 311 -10.40 -1.45 -10.92
C PHE A 311 -11.71 -1.61 -11.69
N ASP A 312 -11.82 -1.01 -12.88
CA ASP A 312 -13.01 -1.14 -13.73
C ASP A 312 -13.29 -2.61 -14.10
N ALA A 313 -12.24 -3.37 -14.44
CA ALA A 313 -12.36 -4.81 -14.68
C ALA A 313 -12.85 -5.56 -13.44
N MET A 314 -12.29 -5.28 -12.25
CA MET A 314 -12.72 -5.90 -10.99
C MET A 314 -14.15 -5.54 -10.62
N VAL A 315 -14.60 -4.32 -10.90
CA VAL A 315 -16.00 -3.89 -10.73
C VAL A 315 -16.91 -4.72 -11.64
N ASN A 316 -16.55 -4.92 -12.91
CA ASN A 316 -17.33 -5.71 -13.85
C ASN A 316 -17.42 -7.19 -13.46
N LEU A 317 -16.43 -7.75 -12.76
CA LEU A 317 -16.49 -9.12 -12.23
C LEU A 317 -17.54 -9.31 -11.12
N VAL A 318 -17.97 -8.23 -10.48
CA VAL A 318 -18.87 -8.24 -9.31
C VAL A 318 -20.25 -7.66 -9.62
N ARG A 319 -20.33 -6.74 -10.60
CA ARG A 319 -21.61 -6.20 -11.03
C ARG A 319 -22.47 -7.31 -11.63
N ARG A 320 -23.76 -7.27 -11.28
CA ARG A 320 -24.76 -8.17 -11.82
C ARG A 320 -25.38 -7.48 -13.03
N ASP A 321 -25.19 -8.05 -14.22
CA ASP A 321 -25.94 -7.61 -15.39
C ASP A 321 -27.38 -8.11 -15.27
N GLU A 322 -28.36 -7.34 -15.77
CA GLU A 322 -29.80 -7.60 -15.59
C GLU A 322 -30.27 -8.94 -16.18
N HIS A 323 -29.42 -9.67 -16.88
CA HIS A 323 -29.71 -10.93 -17.56
C HIS A 323 -28.91 -12.14 -17.07
N ASP A 324 -27.93 -11.95 -16.17
CA ASP A 324 -27.08 -13.04 -15.66
C ASP A 324 -27.32 -13.34 -14.17
N GLY A 325 -27.02 -14.58 -13.79
CA GLY A 325 -27.18 -15.15 -12.44
C GLY A 325 -26.35 -14.46 -11.35
N VAL A 326 -25.88 -15.20 -10.35
CA VAL A 326 -24.92 -14.65 -9.39
C VAL A 326 -23.56 -14.54 -10.10
N PRO A 327 -22.83 -13.42 -9.97
CA PRO A 327 -21.48 -13.33 -10.54
C PRO A 327 -20.59 -14.48 -10.04
N HIS A 328 -19.91 -15.16 -10.97
CA HIS A 328 -19.12 -16.37 -10.66
C HIS A 328 -18.07 -16.16 -9.56
N LEU A 329 -17.42 -14.99 -9.55
CA LEU A 329 -16.46 -14.63 -8.50
C LEU A 329 -17.10 -14.66 -7.10
N LEU A 330 -18.31 -14.13 -6.96
CA LEU A 330 -19.03 -14.10 -5.67
C LEU A 330 -19.50 -15.48 -5.23
N GLU A 331 -19.66 -16.43 -6.15
CA GLU A 331 -19.93 -17.83 -5.81
C GLU A 331 -18.69 -18.53 -5.26
N LEU A 332 -17.50 -18.19 -5.79
CA LEU A 332 -16.22 -18.76 -5.34
C LEU A 332 -15.75 -18.20 -3.99
N CYS A 333 -16.08 -16.95 -3.67
CA CYS A 333 -15.71 -16.35 -2.39
C CYS A 333 -16.36 -17.09 -1.20
N THR A 334 -15.63 -17.23 -0.11
CA THR A 334 -16.17 -17.51 1.23
C THR A 334 -16.86 -16.28 1.82
N ASP A 335 -17.60 -16.45 2.91
CA ASP A 335 -18.33 -15.34 3.54
C ASP A 335 -17.38 -14.28 4.11
N GLU A 336 -16.22 -14.69 4.65
CA GLU A 336 -15.15 -13.78 5.07
C GLU A 336 -14.54 -13.02 3.88
N GLU A 337 -14.25 -13.72 2.79
CA GLU A 337 -13.73 -13.10 1.56
C GLU A 337 -14.73 -12.10 0.95
N LEU A 338 -16.04 -12.32 1.07
CA LEU A 338 -17.05 -11.33 0.65
C LEU A 338 -16.96 -10.04 1.47
N VAL A 339 -16.71 -10.14 2.78
CA VAL A 339 -16.49 -8.98 3.66
C VAL A 339 -15.20 -8.25 3.26
N ASP A 340 -14.13 -9.00 3.06
CA ASP A 340 -12.82 -8.45 2.65
C ASP A 340 -12.87 -7.78 1.27
N LEU A 341 -13.62 -8.36 0.33
CA LEU A 341 -13.85 -7.80 -0.99
C LEU A 341 -14.63 -6.47 -0.90
N LEU A 342 -15.71 -6.43 -0.11
CA LEU A 342 -16.50 -5.20 0.08
C LEU A 342 -15.68 -4.11 0.76
N ASN A 343 -14.92 -4.47 1.80
CA ASN A 343 -14.03 -3.56 2.48
C ASN A 343 -12.97 -3.00 1.51
N GLY A 344 -12.37 -3.87 0.69
CA GLY A 344 -11.42 -3.45 -0.35
C GLY A 344 -12.02 -2.44 -1.32
N PHE A 345 -13.23 -2.68 -1.84
CA PHE A 345 -13.89 -1.73 -2.76
C PHE A 345 -14.19 -0.40 -2.08
N SER A 346 -14.59 -0.43 -0.80
CA SER A 346 -14.84 0.77 0.00
C SER A 346 -13.55 1.57 0.24
N ALA A 347 -12.45 0.86 0.53
CA ALA A 347 -11.16 1.46 0.86
C ALA A 347 -10.38 2.00 -0.36
N VAL A 348 -10.58 1.42 -1.54
CA VAL A 348 -9.97 1.91 -2.80
C VAL A 348 -10.61 3.24 -3.23
N MET A 349 -11.91 3.39 -3.03
CA MET A 349 -12.63 4.60 -3.42
C MET A 349 -12.23 5.79 -2.53
N PRO A 350 -11.86 6.96 -3.11
CA PRO A 350 -11.47 8.14 -2.34
C PRO A 350 -12.54 8.67 -1.38
N SER A 351 -13.82 8.37 -1.65
CA SER A 351 -14.94 8.73 -0.78
C SER A 351 -15.04 7.86 0.47
N GLY A 352 -14.36 6.71 0.50
CA GLY A 352 -14.54 5.67 1.52
C GLY A 352 -15.79 4.82 1.32
N THR A 353 -16.54 5.03 0.22
CA THR A 353 -17.79 4.33 -0.08
C THR A 353 -17.69 3.57 -1.40
N PRO A 354 -18.15 2.31 -1.45
CA PRO A 354 -18.11 1.50 -2.67
C PRO A 354 -19.18 1.96 -3.67
N ILE A 355 -19.02 1.56 -4.93
CA ILE A 355 -20.04 1.79 -5.96
C ILE A 355 -21.32 1.04 -5.57
N GLY A 356 -22.48 1.71 -5.61
CA GLY A 356 -23.75 1.15 -5.12
C GLY A 356 -24.14 -0.20 -5.75
N GLY A 357 -23.87 -0.39 -7.04
CA GLY A 357 -24.10 -1.68 -7.73
C GLY A 357 -23.22 -2.82 -7.20
N VAL A 358 -21.95 -2.53 -6.88
CA VAL A 358 -21.01 -3.50 -6.29
C VAL A 358 -21.42 -3.83 -4.86
N PHE A 359 -21.73 -2.81 -4.06
CA PHE A 359 -22.24 -2.97 -2.70
C PHE A 359 -23.46 -3.89 -2.67
N LYS A 360 -24.46 -3.59 -3.50
CA LYS A 360 -25.70 -4.37 -3.57
C LYS A 360 -25.45 -5.81 -3.99
N SER A 361 -24.65 -6.05 -5.04
CA SER A 361 -24.34 -7.41 -5.49
C SER A 361 -23.69 -8.26 -4.40
N ILE A 362 -22.69 -7.71 -3.70
CA ILE A 362 -21.98 -8.43 -2.63
C ILE A 362 -22.93 -8.66 -1.44
N MET A 363 -23.65 -7.63 -1.00
CA MET A 363 -24.57 -7.72 0.14
C MET A 363 -25.73 -8.68 -0.13
N ASP A 364 -26.33 -8.65 -1.33
CA ASP A 364 -27.39 -9.58 -1.73
C ASP A 364 -26.88 -11.03 -1.81
N CYS A 365 -25.62 -11.24 -2.18
CA CYS A 365 -25.00 -12.57 -2.13
C CYS A 365 -24.82 -13.04 -0.69
N PHE A 366 -24.22 -12.21 0.16
CA PHE A 366 -24.01 -12.50 1.57
C PHE A 366 -25.32 -12.78 2.32
N LEU A 367 -26.33 -11.91 2.17
CA LEU A 367 -27.65 -12.08 2.79
C LEU A 367 -28.34 -13.37 2.33
N ARG A 368 -28.25 -13.73 1.05
CA ARG A 368 -28.81 -15.01 0.56
C ARG A 368 -28.16 -16.21 1.24
N ARG A 369 -26.84 -16.18 1.43
CA ARG A 369 -26.09 -17.24 2.13
C ARG A 369 -26.47 -17.29 3.60
N VAL A 370 -26.50 -16.15 4.29
CA VAL A 370 -26.95 -16.06 5.69
C VAL A 370 -28.37 -16.61 5.86
N ARG A 371 -29.32 -16.24 4.99
CA ARG A 371 -30.69 -16.79 5.02
C ARG A 371 -30.74 -18.30 4.79
N SER A 372 -29.88 -18.83 3.91
CA SER A 372 -29.79 -20.27 3.67
C SER A 372 -29.21 -21.03 4.86
N HIS A 373 -28.29 -20.39 5.60
CA HIS A 373 -27.65 -20.93 6.78
C HIS A 373 -28.42 -20.69 8.08
N ALA A 374 -29.41 -19.78 8.09
CA ALA A 374 -30.22 -19.45 9.27
C ALA A 374 -31.00 -20.65 9.86
N LYS A 375 -31.11 -21.77 9.13
CA LYS A 375 -31.69 -23.03 9.63
C LYS A 375 -30.71 -23.92 10.39
N ARG A 376 -29.41 -23.59 10.37
CA ARG A 376 -28.31 -24.29 11.06
C ARG A 376 -27.92 -23.51 12.31
N ALA A 377 -27.41 -24.20 13.33
CA ALA A 377 -26.77 -23.53 14.46
C ALA A 377 -25.54 -22.74 13.97
N LEU A 378 -25.57 -21.41 14.13
CA LEU A 378 -24.49 -20.50 13.77
C LEU A 378 -23.32 -20.66 14.74
N THR A 379 -22.10 -20.67 14.22
CA THR A 379 -20.89 -20.69 15.05
C THR A 379 -20.52 -19.26 15.51
N MET A 380 -19.66 -19.14 16.52
CA MET A 380 -19.15 -17.82 16.93
C MET A 380 -18.41 -17.10 15.79
N GLN A 381 -17.73 -17.84 14.91
CA GLN A 381 -17.04 -17.28 13.75
C GLN A 381 -18.02 -16.73 12.72
N ASP A 382 -19.14 -17.43 12.46
CA ASP A 382 -20.18 -16.96 11.56
C ASP A 382 -20.78 -15.65 12.07
N MET A 383 -21.01 -15.54 13.38
CA MET A 383 -21.48 -14.31 14.02
C MET A 383 -20.47 -13.17 13.89
N ALA A 384 -19.19 -13.43 14.18
CA ALA A 384 -18.14 -12.42 14.03
C ALA A 384 -18.02 -11.91 12.58
N THR A 385 -18.18 -12.80 11.58
CA THR A 385 -18.21 -12.44 10.16
C THR A 385 -19.43 -11.58 9.81
N MET A 386 -20.62 -11.89 10.34
CA MET A 386 -21.81 -11.06 10.16
C MET A 386 -21.67 -9.69 10.83
N GLU A 387 -21.08 -9.61 12.03
CA GLU A 387 -20.80 -8.34 12.70
C GLU A 387 -19.81 -7.49 11.91
N ARG A 388 -18.76 -8.11 11.36
CA ARG A 388 -17.76 -7.44 10.51
C ARG A 388 -18.39 -6.96 9.20
N MET A 389 -19.28 -7.75 8.59
CA MET A 389 -20.05 -7.33 7.41
C MET A 389 -20.95 -6.14 7.74
N TYR A 390 -21.63 -6.19 8.88
CA TYR A 390 -22.48 -5.09 9.34
C TYR A 390 -21.67 -3.82 9.58
N LEU A 391 -20.54 -3.89 10.28
CA LEU A 391 -19.61 -2.77 10.45
C LEU A 391 -19.15 -2.20 9.11
N THR A 392 -18.75 -3.06 8.18
CA THR A 392 -18.34 -2.66 6.82
C THR A 392 -19.47 -1.93 6.09
N SER A 393 -20.72 -2.41 6.23
CA SER A 393 -21.90 -1.75 5.65
C SER A 393 -22.18 -0.37 6.25
N VAL A 394 -21.97 -0.22 7.56
CA VAL A 394 -22.13 1.06 8.28
C VAL A 394 -21.02 2.03 7.89
N MET A 395 -19.78 1.57 7.76
CA MET A 395 -18.65 2.38 7.28
C MET A 395 -18.82 2.82 5.83
N ALA A 396 -19.49 2.02 5.01
CA ALA A 396 -19.85 2.32 3.63
C ALA A 396 -21.08 3.24 3.47
N ASP A 397 -21.63 3.79 4.57
CA ASP A 397 -22.85 4.60 4.61
C ASP A 397 -24.11 3.89 4.04
N ALA A 398 -24.15 2.55 4.09
CA ALA A 398 -25.24 1.73 3.56
C ALA A 398 -25.62 0.61 4.55
N SER A 399 -26.10 1.00 5.74
CA SER A 399 -26.44 0.05 6.82
C SER A 399 -27.52 -0.96 6.42
N SER A 400 -27.27 -2.25 6.66
CA SER A 400 -28.26 -3.32 6.46
C SER A 400 -29.14 -3.52 7.70
N GLU A 401 -30.40 -3.11 7.61
CA GLU A 401 -31.39 -3.31 8.69
C GLU A 401 -31.62 -4.80 8.97
N GLU A 402 -31.60 -5.65 7.94
CA GLU A 402 -31.80 -7.09 8.10
C GLU A 402 -30.68 -7.74 8.92
N LEU A 403 -29.41 -7.40 8.65
CA LEU A 403 -28.29 -7.89 9.45
C LEU A 403 -28.36 -7.38 10.89
N LEU A 404 -28.74 -6.11 11.08
CA LEU A 404 -28.92 -5.55 12.42
C LEU A 404 -29.99 -6.33 13.20
N GLN A 405 -31.16 -6.57 12.59
CA GLN A 405 -32.24 -7.30 13.24
C GLN A 405 -31.84 -8.74 13.57
N LEU A 406 -31.09 -9.41 12.69
CA LEU A 406 -30.56 -10.76 12.96
C LEU A 406 -29.58 -10.75 14.15
N LEU A 407 -28.64 -9.80 14.16
CA LEU A 407 -27.69 -9.62 15.26
C LEU A 407 -28.38 -9.17 16.56
N LEU A 408 -29.55 -8.55 16.51
CA LEU A 408 -30.31 -8.20 17.70
C LEU A 408 -31.23 -9.32 18.19
N ALA A 409 -31.71 -10.20 17.31
CA ALA A 409 -32.67 -11.25 17.65
C ALA A 409 -32.03 -12.45 18.33
N ASP A 410 -30.81 -12.81 17.93
CA ASP A 410 -30.11 -13.97 18.49
C ASP A 410 -29.42 -13.63 19.82
N SER A 411 -29.95 -14.12 20.94
CA SER A 411 -29.37 -13.93 22.27
C SER A 411 -28.45 -15.08 22.72
N SER A 412 -28.25 -16.10 21.89
CA SER A 412 -27.53 -17.33 22.27
C SER A 412 -26.02 -17.15 22.38
N CYS A 413 -25.46 -16.13 21.73
CA CYS A 413 -24.03 -15.84 21.68
C CYS A 413 -23.73 -14.38 22.05
N PRO A 414 -22.66 -14.11 22.82
CA PRO A 414 -22.24 -12.74 23.12
C PRO A 414 -21.77 -12.03 21.84
N ARG A 415 -22.02 -10.72 21.75
CA ARG A 415 -21.61 -9.90 20.61
C ARG A 415 -20.15 -9.49 20.69
N GLY A 416 -19.48 -9.42 19.55
CA GLY A 416 -18.10 -9.00 19.42
C GLY A 416 -17.92 -7.48 19.28
N PRO A 417 -16.66 -7.01 19.23
CA PRO A 417 -16.33 -5.59 19.21
C PRO A 417 -16.79 -4.87 17.92
N ASN A 418 -16.82 -5.56 16.78
CA ASN A 418 -17.24 -4.97 15.51
C ASN A 418 -18.71 -4.51 15.54
N PHE A 419 -19.56 -5.23 16.28
CA PHE A 419 -20.95 -4.87 16.47
C PHE A 419 -21.09 -3.54 17.23
N PHE A 420 -20.40 -3.39 18.36
CA PHE A 420 -20.47 -2.18 19.17
C PHE A 420 -19.84 -0.97 18.47
N ALA A 421 -18.74 -1.18 17.75
CA ALA A 421 -18.16 -0.15 16.88
C ALA A 421 -19.15 0.32 15.81
N ALA A 422 -19.90 -0.59 15.19
CA ALA A 422 -20.92 -0.25 14.19
C ALA A 422 -22.09 0.54 14.81
N LEU A 423 -22.54 0.13 16.00
CA LEU A 423 -23.61 0.82 16.72
C LEU A 423 -23.21 2.24 17.14
N SER A 424 -21.93 2.52 17.37
CA SER A 424 -21.45 3.86 17.73
C SER A 424 -21.73 4.95 16.67
N ARG A 425 -21.99 4.53 15.42
CA ARG A 425 -22.40 5.41 14.32
C ARG A 425 -23.91 5.61 14.23
N GLY A 426 -24.70 4.71 14.80
CA GLY A 426 -26.16 4.75 14.79
C GLY A 426 -26.72 5.83 15.70
N LYS A 427 -27.85 6.43 15.31
CA LYS A 427 -28.54 7.47 16.10
C LYS A 427 -29.82 7.00 16.79
N ALA A 428 -30.14 5.71 16.68
CA ALA A 428 -31.38 5.16 17.20
C ALA A 428 -31.31 5.00 18.73
N THR A 429 -31.84 5.99 19.46
CA THR A 429 -31.90 5.99 20.92
C THR A 429 -32.61 4.77 21.50
N ALA A 430 -33.58 4.20 20.77
CA ALA A 430 -34.28 2.97 21.14
C ALA A 430 -33.35 1.75 21.24
N LEU A 431 -32.20 1.76 20.56
CA LEU A 431 -31.22 0.67 20.63
C LEU A 431 -30.25 0.80 21.81
N ASN A 432 -30.16 1.97 22.46
CA ASN A 432 -29.17 2.21 23.52
C ASN A 432 -29.34 1.27 24.71
N ALA A 433 -30.58 1.05 25.18
CA ALA A 433 -30.85 0.15 26.30
C ALA A 433 -30.41 -1.29 26.00
N LYS A 434 -30.79 -1.81 24.83
CA LYS A 434 -30.39 -3.15 24.37
C LYS A 434 -28.88 -3.26 24.14
N THR A 435 -28.24 -2.17 23.71
CA THR A 435 -26.77 -2.10 23.55
C THR A 435 -26.06 -2.26 24.89
N PHE A 436 -26.54 -1.61 25.95
CA PHE A 436 -25.98 -1.81 27.30
C PHE A 436 -26.11 -3.26 27.77
N ASP A 437 -27.27 -3.88 27.55
CA ASP A 437 -27.51 -5.27 27.95
C ASP A 437 -26.59 -6.24 27.19
N LEU A 438 -26.48 -6.08 25.86
CA LEU A 438 -25.61 -6.90 25.02
C LEU A 438 -24.11 -6.67 25.31
N LEU A 439 -23.70 -5.44 25.62
CA LEU A 439 -22.32 -5.14 25.98
C LEU A 439 -21.98 -5.72 27.36
N GLN A 440 -22.90 -5.64 28.32
CA GLN A 440 -22.70 -6.24 29.64
C GLN A 440 -22.52 -7.75 29.54
N THR A 441 -23.41 -8.44 28.82
CA THR A 441 -23.32 -9.90 28.66
C THR A 441 -22.04 -10.32 27.96
N ALA A 442 -21.57 -9.54 26.97
CA ALA A 442 -20.29 -9.79 26.30
C ALA A 442 -19.09 -9.59 27.25
N ILE A 443 -19.08 -8.52 28.07
CA ILE A 443 -18.03 -8.26 29.06
C ILE A 443 -18.01 -9.35 30.14
N ASP A 444 -19.18 -9.76 30.64
CA ASP A 444 -19.32 -10.80 31.65
C ASP A 444 -18.83 -12.14 31.11
N ALA A 445 -19.19 -12.50 29.86
CA ALA A 445 -18.74 -13.71 29.20
C ALA A 445 -17.21 -13.72 28.98
N ALA A 446 -16.63 -12.63 28.48
CA ALA A 446 -15.18 -12.52 28.29
C ALA A 446 -14.42 -12.60 29.63
N SER A 447 -14.96 -11.98 30.68
CA SER A 447 -14.39 -12.00 32.02
C SER A 447 -14.46 -13.40 32.65
N ALA A 448 -15.60 -14.09 32.51
CA ALA A 448 -15.79 -15.46 33.00
C ALA A 448 -14.89 -16.47 32.28
N ASN A 449 -14.65 -16.27 30.98
CA ASN A 449 -13.76 -17.11 30.18
C ASN A 449 -12.28 -16.75 30.33
N HIS A 450 -11.95 -15.71 31.09
CA HIS A 450 -10.60 -15.16 31.23
C HIS A 450 -9.92 -14.78 29.90
N ASP A 451 -10.71 -14.41 28.88
CA ASP A 451 -10.21 -13.97 27.58
C ASP A 451 -9.89 -12.48 27.59
N THR A 452 -8.64 -12.17 27.95
CA THR A 452 -8.15 -10.79 28.03
C THR A 452 -8.13 -10.07 26.68
N ALA A 453 -7.94 -10.77 25.56
CA ALA A 453 -7.84 -10.14 24.24
C ALA A 453 -9.23 -9.65 23.80
N THR A 454 -10.23 -10.51 23.90
CA THR A 454 -11.62 -10.16 23.59
C THR A 454 -12.14 -9.10 24.56
N LEU A 455 -11.84 -9.21 25.86
CA LEU A 455 -12.24 -8.19 26.84
C LEU A 455 -11.70 -6.80 26.49
N LEU A 456 -10.42 -6.67 26.14
CA LEU A 456 -9.84 -5.38 25.78
C LEU A 456 -10.45 -4.80 24.51
N ALA A 457 -10.69 -5.61 23.48
CA ALA A 457 -11.35 -5.17 22.25
C ALA A 457 -12.82 -4.74 22.50
N LEU A 458 -13.52 -5.43 23.40
CA LEU A 458 -14.88 -5.05 23.83
C LEU A 458 -14.88 -3.74 24.63
N LEU A 459 -13.89 -3.51 25.50
CA LEU A 459 -13.76 -2.26 26.23
C LEU A 459 -13.43 -1.09 25.29
N GLU A 460 -12.63 -1.33 24.26
CA GLU A 460 -12.28 -0.35 23.23
C GLU A 460 -13.51 0.07 22.40
N SER A 461 -14.18 -0.91 21.77
CA SER A 461 -15.42 -0.67 21.01
C SER A 461 -16.57 -0.17 21.90
N GLY A 462 -16.65 -0.66 23.13
CA GLY A 462 -17.57 -0.17 24.16
C GLY A 462 -17.30 1.28 24.53
N SER A 463 -16.04 1.72 24.58
CA SER A 463 -15.69 3.12 24.84
C SER A 463 -16.21 4.04 23.73
N GLU A 464 -16.06 3.63 22.48
CA GLU A 464 -16.58 4.35 21.31
C GLU A 464 -18.12 4.40 21.32
N ALA A 465 -18.77 3.27 21.64
CA ALA A 465 -20.22 3.21 21.78
C ALA A 465 -20.73 4.12 22.91
N LEU A 466 -20.11 4.10 24.09
CA LEU A 466 -20.52 4.93 25.23
C LEU A 466 -20.33 6.44 24.96
N LEU A 467 -19.27 6.85 24.23
CA LEU A 467 -19.09 8.23 23.78
C LEU A 467 -20.14 8.67 22.76
N SER A 468 -20.69 7.74 21.98
CA SER A 468 -21.75 8.05 21.02
C SER A 468 -23.14 8.20 21.65
N MET A 469 -23.31 7.84 22.93
CA MET A 469 -24.61 7.84 23.59
C MET A 469 -25.04 9.24 24.06
N THR A 470 -26.35 9.47 24.09
CA THR A 470 -26.94 10.73 24.56
C THR A 470 -27.03 10.82 26.08
N ASP A 471 -27.20 9.69 26.76
CA ASP A 471 -27.30 9.63 28.23
C ASP A 471 -25.92 9.41 28.85
N LYS A 472 -25.28 10.53 29.23
CA LYS A 472 -23.93 10.53 29.80
C LYS A 472 -23.87 9.90 31.19
N GLU A 473 -24.92 10.06 32.00
CA GLU A 473 -24.91 9.58 33.39
C GLU A 473 -24.93 8.06 33.39
N ARG A 474 -25.84 7.46 32.61
CA ARG A 474 -25.91 6.01 32.46
C ARG A 474 -24.66 5.42 31.80
N ALA A 475 -24.11 6.10 30.79
CA ALA A 475 -22.86 5.69 30.15
C ALA A 475 -21.68 5.69 31.13
N GLN A 476 -21.59 6.74 31.97
CA GLN A 476 -20.56 6.83 32.99
C GLN A 476 -20.73 5.77 34.08
N GLU A 477 -21.95 5.56 34.59
CA GLU A 477 -22.24 4.53 35.59
C GLU A 477 -21.84 3.14 35.06
N PHE A 478 -22.17 2.85 33.80
CA PHE A 478 -21.78 1.61 33.14
C PHE A 478 -20.25 1.45 33.05
N ALA A 479 -19.53 2.50 32.63
CA ALA A 479 -18.08 2.49 32.52
C ALA A 479 -17.39 2.28 33.89
N MET A 480 -17.91 2.93 34.93
CA MET A 480 -17.42 2.82 36.30
C MET A 480 -17.67 1.44 36.89
N ARG A 481 -18.87 0.89 36.70
CA ARG A 481 -19.24 -0.46 37.17
C ARG A 481 -18.37 -1.55 36.56
N ASN A 482 -18.06 -1.42 35.27
CA ASN A 482 -17.24 -2.37 34.53
C ASN A 482 -15.74 -2.02 34.53
N HIS A 483 -15.32 -1.04 35.35
CA HIS A 483 -13.93 -0.66 35.55
C HIS A 483 -13.14 -0.36 34.25
N PHE A 484 -13.76 0.30 33.27
CA PHE A 484 -13.16 0.63 31.97
C PHE A 484 -11.80 1.31 32.11
N ASP A 485 -11.72 2.36 32.93
CA ASP A 485 -10.49 3.12 33.18
C ASP A 485 -9.32 2.22 33.62
N TYR A 486 -9.59 1.28 34.53
CA TYR A 486 -8.59 0.40 35.10
C TYR A 486 -8.11 -0.63 34.08
N HIS A 487 -9.02 -1.32 33.39
CA HIS A 487 -8.66 -2.35 32.42
C HIS A 487 -7.91 -1.78 31.22
N ILE A 488 -8.36 -0.63 30.70
CA ILE A 488 -7.69 0.05 29.58
C ILE A 488 -6.31 0.52 29.99
N LEU A 489 -6.14 1.22 31.12
CA LEU A 489 -4.81 1.67 31.57
C LEU A 489 -3.87 0.50 31.87
N ARG A 490 -4.37 -0.60 32.44
CA ARG A 490 -3.57 -1.78 32.73
C ARG A 490 -3.09 -2.49 31.45
N SER A 491 -3.80 -2.31 30.33
CA SER A 491 -3.36 -2.82 29.02
C SER A 491 -2.16 -2.06 28.44
N PHE A 492 -1.96 -0.80 28.86
CA PHE A 492 -0.85 0.01 28.38
C PHE A 492 0.46 -0.34 29.09
N ARG A 493 1.53 -0.46 28.31
CA ARG A 493 2.88 -0.71 28.82
C ARG A 493 3.27 0.39 29.81
N HIS A 494 3.80 0.01 30.98
CA HIS A 494 4.21 0.88 32.09
C HIS A 494 3.10 1.51 32.96
N PHE A 495 1.81 1.36 32.63
CA PHE A 495 0.71 2.01 33.35
C PHE A 495 0.06 1.18 34.47
N ALA A 496 0.55 -0.03 34.75
CA ALA A 496 -0.03 -0.91 35.78
C ALA A 496 -0.15 -0.24 37.16
N LEU A 497 0.91 0.44 37.62
CA LEU A 497 0.91 1.15 38.92
C LEU A 497 -0.09 2.31 38.95
N VAL A 498 -0.19 3.05 37.85
CA VAL A 498 -1.15 4.16 37.70
C VAL A 498 -2.59 3.62 37.68
N ALA A 499 -2.83 2.50 37.00
CA ALA A 499 -4.14 1.84 36.94
C ALA A 499 -4.59 1.35 38.32
N ASP A 500 -3.72 0.64 39.05
CA ASP A 500 -4.01 0.15 40.40
C ASP A 500 -4.29 1.33 41.35
N ARG A 501 -3.50 2.41 41.24
CA ARG A 501 -3.69 3.62 42.03
C ARG A 501 -4.99 4.36 41.70
N LEU A 502 -5.31 4.54 40.42
CA LEU A 502 -6.57 5.17 39.99
C LEU A 502 -7.76 4.39 40.56
N ARG A 503 -7.75 3.06 40.48
CA ARG A 503 -8.81 2.20 41.04
C ARG A 503 -8.99 2.42 42.54
N MET A 504 -7.91 2.51 43.31
CA MET A 504 -7.97 2.73 44.76
C MET A 504 -8.46 4.13 45.13
N GLU A 505 -8.04 5.16 44.38
CA GLU A 505 -8.37 6.55 44.64
C GLU A 505 -9.70 7.00 43.98
N GLN A 506 -10.30 6.18 43.13
CA GLN A 506 -11.50 6.50 42.34
C GLN A 506 -12.68 7.08 43.17
N PRO A 507 -13.05 6.52 44.35
CA PRO A 507 -14.13 7.10 45.15
C PRO A 507 -13.83 8.53 45.61
N SER A 508 -12.57 8.80 45.95
CA SER A 508 -12.11 10.13 46.38
C SER A 508 -12.02 11.13 45.23
N ILE A 509 -11.71 10.66 44.03
CA ILE A 509 -11.69 11.46 42.79
C ILE A 509 -13.13 11.83 42.42
N SER A 510 -14.02 10.83 42.33
CA SER A 510 -15.45 11.03 42.03
C SER A 510 -16.15 12.00 42.96
N ALA A 511 -15.80 11.99 44.26
CA ALA A 511 -16.35 12.92 45.24
C ALA A 511 -15.95 14.39 45.01
N ARG A 512 -14.83 14.65 44.32
CA ARG A 512 -14.33 16.00 44.01
C ARG A 512 -14.79 16.52 42.65
N ILE A 513 -15.24 15.63 41.76
CA ILE A 513 -15.76 16.04 40.44
C ILE A 513 -17.07 16.82 40.68
N PRO A 514 -17.21 18.04 40.15
CA PRO A 514 -18.43 18.81 40.32
C PRO A 514 -19.62 18.11 39.63
N ARG A 515 -20.83 18.29 40.19
CA ARG A 515 -22.06 17.74 39.59
C ARG A 515 -22.38 18.38 38.24
N SER A 516 -22.03 19.65 38.06
CA SER A 516 -22.19 20.39 36.82
C SER A 516 -20.85 20.94 36.37
N ILE A 517 -20.52 20.75 35.09
CA ILE A 517 -19.34 21.34 34.44
C ILE A 517 -19.61 22.74 33.87
N ARG A 518 -20.76 23.33 34.21
CA ARG A 518 -21.17 24.69 33.82
C ARG A 518 -20.83 25.70 34.93
N ASP A 519 -20.46 26.92 34.53
CA ASP A 519 -20.22 28.04 35.45
C ASP A 519 -19.15 27.71 36.51
N VAL A 520 -18.07 27.06 36.06
CA VAL A 520 -17.01 26.55 36.94
C VAL A 520 -16.38 27.67 37.77
N GLN A 521 -16.19 28.87 37.20
CA GLN A 521 -15.66 30.02 37.95
C GLN A 521 -16.56 30.42 39.12
N ALA A 522 -17.89 30.40 38.94
CA ALA A 522 -18.83 30.74 40.01
C ALA A 522 -18.78 29.67 41.12
N GLN A 523 -18.69 28.39 40.75
CA GLN A 523 -18.54 27.29 41.69
C GLN A 523 -17.22 27.40 42.49
N LEU A 524 -16.11 27.69 41.82
CA LEU A 524 -14.80 27.87 42.48
C LEU A 524 -14.79 29.10 43.38
N PHE A 525 -15.42 30.21 42.97
CA PHE A 525 -15.56 31.40 43.80
C PHE A 525 -16.38 31.11 45.06
N ALA A 526 -17.53 30.44 44.92
CA ALA A 526 -18.37 30.04 46.05
C ALA A 526 -17.63 29.08 47.00
N ALA A 527 -16.86 28.12 46.46
CA ALA A 527 -16.04 27.22 47.26
C ALA A 527 -14.95 27.98 48.03
N ASN A 528 -14.31 28.98 47.41
CA ASN A 528 -13.31 29.82 48.08
C ASN A 528 -13.93 30.69 49.18
N ALA A 529 -15.12 31.26 48.95
CA ALA A 529 -15.86 32.00 49.97
C ALA A 529 -16.26 31.09 51.15
N ALA A 530 -16.74 29.88 50.88
CA ALA A 530 -17.06 28.90 51.91
C ALA A 530 -15.83 28.48 52.74
N LYS A 531 -14.67 28.28 52.08
CA LYS A 531 -13.39 28.03 52.77
C LYS A 531 -13.02 29.19 53.69
N LEU A 532 -13.12 30.43 53.22
CA LEU A 532 -12.83 31.63 54.03
C LEU A 532 -13.72 31.70 55.28
N HIS A 533 -15.04 31.51 55.13
CA HIS A 533 -15.99 31.52 56.25
C HIS A 533 -15.77 30.39 57.25
N SER A 534 -15.32 29.21 56.80
CA SER A 534 -14.99 28.09 57.71
C SER A 534 -13.73 28.37 58.56
N VAL A 535 -12.75 29.08 57.99
CA VAL A 535 -11.53 29.47 58.71
C VAL A 535 -11.84 30.55 59.75
N ASP A 536 -12.71 31.51 59.42
CA ASP A 536 -13.15 32.54 60.37
C ASP A 536 -13.97 31.94 61.52
N ALA A 537 -14.83 30.94 61.26
CA ALA A 537 -15.57 30.22 62.30
C ALA A 537 -14.66 29.39 63.21
N HIS A 538 -13.65 28.70 62.66
CA HIS A 538 -12.67 27.96 63.47
C HIS A 538 -11.69 28.88 64.23
N ALA A 539 -11.35 30.05 63.68
CA ALA A 539 -10.56 31.06 64.37
C ALA A 539 -11.36 31.72 65.52
N ALA A 540 -12.67 31.96 65.33
CA ALA A 540 -13.55 32.47 66.38
C ALA A 540 -13.80 31.45 67.51
N VAL A 541 -13.88 30.16 67.20
CA VAL A 541 -14.02 29.09 68.21
C VAL A 541 -12.69 28.76 68.91
N SER A 542 -11.55 28.89 68.21
CA SER A 542 -10.21 28.69 68.82
C SER A 542 -9.76 29.87 69.69
N ALA A 543 -10.27 31.08 69.47
CA ALA A 543 -10.02 32.22 70.36
C ALA A 543 -10.74 32.10 71.72
N ALA A 544 -11.77 31.26 71.82
CA ALA A 544 -12.57 31.08 73.03
C ALA A 544 -12.21 29.83 73.86
N SER A 545 -11.32 28.94 73.37
CA SER A 545 -10.89 27.77 74.15
C SER A 545 -9.39 27.47 74.01
N MET A 546 -8.71 27.66 75.15
CA MET A 546 -7.37 27.17 75.55
C MET A 546 -6.12 28.06 75.29
N PRO A 547 -5.21 28.13 76.30
CA PRO A 547 -4.01 28.96 76.27
C PRO A 547 -2.94 28.38 75.33
N GLY A 548 -2.24 29.27 74.64
CA GLY A 548 -1.25 28.93 73.64
C GLY A 548 -0.03 28.23 74.24
N TYR A 549 0.12 26.93 73.93
CA TYR A 549 1.41 26.24 73.82
C TYR A 549 1.26 24.83 73.22
N VAL A 550 0.39 24.62 72.23
CA VAL A 550 0.42 23.40 71.41
C VAL A 550 0.10 23.78 69.98
N SER A 551 1.12 23.90 69.12
CA SER A 551 0.88 23.95 67.68
C SER A 551 0.32 22.58 67.27
N PRO A 552 -0.81 22.50 66.56
CA PRO A 552 -1.21 21.22 65.97
C PRO A 552 -0.12 20.82 64.99
N HIS A 553 0.56 19.71 65.28
CA HIS A 553 1.41 19.04 64.29
C HIS A 553 0.56 18.86 63.02
N PRO A 554 1.08 19.19 61.83
CA PRO A 554 0.34 18.93 60.61
C PRO A 554 0.12 17.43 60.54
N THR A 555 -1.15 17.03 60.63
CA THR A 555 -1.60 15.68 60.33
C THR A 555 -0.91 15.25 59.04
N ARG A 556 -0.17 14.15 59.14
CA ARG A 556 0.53 13.40 58.08
C ARG A 556 0.12 13.88 56.69
N ARG A 557 0.99 14.62 55.96
CA ARG A 557 0.73 15.10 54.58
C ARG A 557 0.06 13.97 53.80
N LEU A 558 -1.24 14.08 53.56
CA LEU A 558 -1.97 13.14 52.73
C LEU A 558 -1.21 13.06 51.40
N ALA A 559 -0.84 11.85 50.99
CA ALA A 559 -0.16 11.62 49.72
C ALA A 559 -0.96 12.34 48.62
N ARG A 560 -0.28 13.16 47.82
CA ARG A 560 -0.93 13.94 46.76
C ARG A 560 -1.67 12.95 45.85
N PRO A 561 -3.00 13.03 45.70
CA PRO A 561 -3.76 12.05 44.93
C PRO A 561 -3.37 12.11 43.46
N LEU A 562 -3.77 11.10 42.70
CA LEU A 562 -3.66 11.11 41.26
C LEU A 562 -4.38 12.36 40.72
N MET A 563 -3.66 13.16 39.93
CA MET A 563 -4.20 14.39 39.41
C MET A 563 -5.07 14.07 38.20
N THR A 564 -6.39 14.21 38.33
CA THR A 564 -7.33 14.09 37.20
C THR A 564 -7.98 15.43 36.86
N MET A 565 -8.36 15.65 35.61
CA MET A 565 -8.75 16.98 35.13
C MET A 565 -9.96 17.55 35.87
N LEU A 566 -11.06 16.79 35.94
CA LEU A 566 -12.31 17.28 36.53
C LEU A 566 -12.26 17.34 38.07
N SER A 567 -11.41 16.53 38.71
CA SER A 567 -11.21 16.61 40.17
C SER A 567 -10.23 17.71 40.60
N GLN A 568 -9.40 18.21 39.67
CA GLN A 568 -8.36 19.21 39.92
C GLN A 568 -8.63 20.56 39.23
N LEU A 569 -9.89 20.90 38.95
CA LEU A 569 -10.25 22.19 38.33
C LEU A 569 -9.76 23.39 39.15
N GLU A 570 -9.78 23.31 40.48
CA GLU A 570 -9.24 24.36 41.37
C GLU A 570 -7.73 24.56 41.12
N TYR A 571 -6.95 23.48 41.06
CA TYR A 571 -5.52 23.54 40.74
C TYR A 571 -5.28 24.09 39.32
N LEU A 572 -6.04 23.60 38.35
CA LEU A 572 -5.91 24.01 36.95
C LEU A 572 -6.25 25.49 36.73
N ASN A 573 -7.11 26.08 37.56
CA ASN A 573 -7.41 27.51 37.53
C ASN A 573 -6.28 28.38 38.14
N THR A 574 -5.37 27.78 38.92
CA THR A 574 -4.22 28.48 39.53
C THR A 574 -2.95 28.46 38.69
N VAL A 575 -2.86 27.58 37.69
CA VAL A 575 -1.70 27.49 36.79
C VAL A 575 -1.80 28.50 35.65
N ASP A 576 -0.66 29.05 35.25
CA ASP A 576 -0.57 30.04 34.19
C ASP A 576 -0.79 29.42 32.80
N SER A 577 -0.33 28.18 32.59
CA SER A 577 -0.28 27.53 31.27
C SER A 577 -0.58 26.05 31.34
N VAL A 578 -1.42 25.57 30.42
CA VAL A 578 -1.79 24.17 30.26
C VAL A 578 -1.36 23.69 28.88
N PHE A 579 -0.59 22.61 28.84
CA PHE A 579 -0.22 21.91 27.62
C PHE A 579 -1.12 20.68 27.44
N LEU A 580 -1.75 20.55 26.29
CA LEU A 580 -2.51 19.38 25.89
C LEU A 580 -1.64 18.52 24.98
N LEU A 581 -1.38 17.27 25.38
CA LEU A 581 -0.58 16.34 24.59
C LEU A 581 -1.40 15.72 23.46
N HIS A 582 -0.73 15.42 22.35
CA HIS A 582 -1.28 14.67 21.24
C HIS A 582 -0.27 13.66 20.71
N SER A 583 -0.71 12.45 20.38
CA SER A 583 0.09 11.29 19.98
C SER A 583 0.95 11.56 18.75
N SER A 584 0.40 12.27 17.76
CA SER A 584 1.10 12.70 16.54
C SER A 584 2.46 13.36 16.81
N LEU A 585 2.64 14.04 17.96
CA LEU A 585 3.91 14.64 18.34
C LEU A 585 5.07 13.62 18.36
N MET A 586 4.79 12.34 18.64
CA MET A 586 5.75 11.24 18.71
C MET A 586 6.13 10.64 17.35
N ALA A 587 5.85 11.32 16.23
CA ALA A 587 6.14 10.82 14.87
C ALA A 587 7.63 10.50 14.59
N SER A 588 8.58 11.04 15.37
CA SER A 588 10.02 10.78 15.14
C SER A 588 10.93 10.93 16.35
N SER A 589 10.51 11.64 17.40
CA SER A 589 11.32 11.89 18.61
C SER A 589 10.41 12.29 19.79
N THR A 590 10.89 12.04 21.00
CA THR A 590 10.25 12.44 22.27
C THR A 590 10.77 13.77 22.83
N ASP A 591 11.72 14.44 22.18
CA ASP A 591 12.40 15.65 22.72
C ASP A 591 11.44 16.76 23.15
N GLN A 592 10.35 16.96 22.39
CA GLN A 592 9.35 17.97 22.71
C GLN A 592 8.53 17.61 23.95
N LEU A 593 8.22 16.32 24.14
CA LEU A 593 7.57 15.83 25.36
C LEU A 593 8.51 15.96 26.55
N VAL A 594 9.79 15.59 26.39
CA VAL A 594 10.81 15.78 27.43
C VAL A 594 10.91 17.26 27.81
N SER A 595 10.87 18.17 26.84
CA SER A 595 10.87 19.61 27.11
C SER A 595 9.59 20.08 27.80
N ALA A 596 8.44 19.46 27.55
CA ALA A 596 7.19 19.76 28.25
C ALA A 596 7.25 19.34 29.71
N VAL A 597 7.65 18.09 29.99
CA VAL A 597 7.74 17.58 31.37
C VAL A 597 8.79 18.32 32.20
N ARG A 598 9.84 18.86 31.57
CA ARG A 598 10.85 19.71 32.24
C ARG A 598 10.28 21.04 32.76
N ARG A 599 9.12 21.49 32.27
CA ARG A 599 8.45 22.72 32.75
C ARG A 599 7.56 22.46 33.97
N LEU A 600 7.04 21.25 34.13
CA LEU A 600 6.12 20.89 35.21
C LEU A 600 6.64 21.20 36.64
N PRO A 601 7.95 21.03 36.96
CA PRO A 601 8.49 21.41 38.26
C PRO A 601 8.36 22.92 38.58
N SER A 602 8.07 23.78 37.60
CA SER A 602 7.86 25.22 37.83
C SER A 602 6.61 25.51 38.64
N GLY A 603 5.65 24.58 38.73
CA GLY A 603 4.37 24.78 39.42
C GLY A 603 3.38 25.72 38.71
N LYS A 604 3.79 26.38 37.62
CA LYS A 604 2.97 27.29 36.80
C LYS A 604 2.47 26.66 35.50
N ASP A 605 3.06 25.52 35.13
CA ASP A 605 2.76 24.79 33.91
C ASP A 605 2.13 23.43 34.28
N SER A 606 1.08 23.04 33.58
CA SER A 606 0.46 21.70 33.69
C SER A 606 0.45 21.00 32.33
N LEU A 607 0.50 19.66 32.33
CA LEU A 607 0.37 18.83 31.14
C LEU A 607 -0.84 17.93 31.32
N ILE A 608 -1.77 17.96 30.37
CA ILE A 608 -2.95 17.10 30.34
C ILE A 608 -2.74 16.02 29.28
N VAL A 609 -3.01 14.78 29.68
CA VAL A 609 -2.99 13.61 28.82
C VAL A 609 -4.32 12.88 28.95
N SER A 610 -5.02 12.67 27.84
CA SER A 610 -6.27 11.92 27.79
C SER A 610 -6.03 10.42 27.63
N LEU A 611 -7.02 9.61 28.00
CA LEU A 611 -6.94 8.16 27.80
C LEU A 611 -6.92 7.83 26.30
N SER A 612 -7.67 8.59 25.49
CA SER A 612 -7.63 8.46 24.03
C SER A 612 -6.24 8.78 23.45
N CYS A 613 -5.48 9.73 24.01
CA CYS A 613 -4.09 9.98 23.63
C CYS A 613 -3.17 8.79 23.99
N LEU A 614 -3.34 8.20 25.17
CA LEU A 614 -2.57 7.02 25.60
C LEU A 614 -2.86 5.79 24.74
N ARG A 615 -4.13 5.57 24.39
CA ARG A 615 -4.55 4.51 23.44
C ARG A 615 -3.86 4.69 22.08
N GLU A 616 -3.88 5.89 21.53
CA GLU A 616 -3.24 6.16 20.24
C GLU A 616 -1.71 5.96 20.28
N LEU A 617 -1.07 6.32 21.39
CA LEU A 617 0.35 6.03 21.61
C LEU A 617 0.62 4.52 21.70
N SER A 618 -0.20 3.74 22.41
CA SER A 618 -0.03 2.29 22.51
C SER A 618 -0.27 1.58 21.18
N VAL A 619 -1.28 1.99 20.42
CA VAL A 619 -1.56 1.43 19.08
C VAL A 619 -0.38 1.72 18.16
N LYS A 620 0.08 2.99 18.07
CA LYS A 620 1.22 3.37 17.21
C LYS A 620 2.53 2.72 17.64
N ALA A 621 2.73 2.46 18.94
CA ALA A 621 3.87 1.71 19.45
C ALA A 621 3.89 0.26 18.93
N ALA A 622 2.73 -0.38 18.84
CA ALA A 622 2.62 -1.77 18.37
C ALA A 622 2.64 -1.88 16.83
N THR A 623 1.88 -1.05 16.12
CA THR A 623 1.51 -1.30 14.70
C THR A 623 2.15 -0.35 13.69
N SER A 624 2.88 0.70 14.09
CA SER A 624 3.47 1.62 13.11
C SER A 624 4.53 0.93 12.24
N ALA A 625 4.43 1.15 10.92
CA ALA A 625 5.42 0.73 9.93
C ALA A 625 6.80 1.38 10.14
N LYS A 626 6.88 2.46 10.94
CA LYS A 626 8.13 3.20 11.20
C LYS A 626 8.71 2.77 12.56
N PRO A 627 9.87 2.08 12.61
CA PRO A 627 10.46 1.65 13.88
C PRO A 627 10.78 2.81 14.83
N ARG A 628 11.22 3.96 14.30
CA ARG A 628 11.49 5.16 15.12
C ARG A 628 10.25 5.74 15.78
N GLU A 629 9.10 5.63 15.14
CA GLU A 629 7.83 6.08 15.71
C GLU A 629 7.41 5.13 16.83
N ARG A 630 7.57 3.81 16.61
CA ARG A 630 7.34 2.80 17.66
C ARG A 630 8.18 3.07 18.90
N GLU A 631 9.50 3.22 18.73
CA GLU A 631 10.44 3.53 19.83
C GLU A 631 10.09 4.86 20.54
N ALA A 632 9.69 5.89 19.79
CA ALA A 632 9.31 7.18 20.36
C ALA A 632 8.00 7.08 21.16
N CYS A 633 6.99 6.37 20.65
CA CYS A 633 5.73 6.13 21.36
C CYS A 633 5.93 5.29 22.62
N GLU A 634 6.72 4.21 22.56
CA GLU A 634 7.05 3.40 23.74
C GLU A 634 7.72 4.23 24.84
N ARG A 635 8.71 5.02 24.47
CA ARG A 635 9.41 5.92 25.41
C ARG A 635 8.49 7.02 25.93
N ALA A 636 7.54 7.51 25.13
CA ALA A 636 6.54 8.47 25.58
C ALA A 636 5.63 7.86 26.65
N LEU A 637 5.17 6.62 26.47
CA LEU A 637 4.37 5.91 27.48
C LEU A 637 5.13 5.75 28.80
N GLU A 638 6.42 5.40 28.74
CA GLU A 638 7.28 5.32 29.94
C GLU A 638 7.39 6.68 30.66
N ILE A 639 7.70 7.77 29.93
CA ILE A 639 7.82 9.12 30.51
C ILE A 639 6.50 9.55 31.15
N LEU A 640 5.38 9.30 30.47
CA LEU A 640 4.05 9.69 30.95
C LEU A 640 3.64 8.89 32.18
N ALA A 641 3.87 7.58 32.20
CA ALA A 641 3.60 6.74 33.37
C ALA A 641 4.34 7.28 34.61
N TYR A 642 5.62 7.60 34.47
CA TYR A 642 6.43 8.18 35.56
C TYR A 642 5.88 9.52 36.06
N GLU A 643 5.58 10.47 35.16
CA GLU A 643 5.13 11.81 35.58
C GLU A 643 3.67 11.83 36.09
N VAL A 644 2.83 10.90 35.65
CA VAL A 644 1.48 10.67 36.19
C VAL A 644 1.56 10.04 37.58
N GLU A 645 2.38 9.00 37.78
CA GLU A 645 2.60 8.39 39.09
C GLU A 645 3.10 9.40 40.12
N LYS A 646 4.00 10.29 39.70
CA LYS A 646 4.54 11.38 40.53
C LYS A 646 3.54 12.52 40.80
N GLY A 647 2.40 12.54 40.13
CA GLY A 647 1.34 13.55 40.31
C GLY A 647 1.70 14.93 39.75
N ARG A 648 2.46 14.98 38.65
CA ARG A 648 2.79 16.24 37.94
C ARG A 648 2.00 16.42 36.65
N VAL A 649 1.68 15.32 35.98
CA VAL A 649 0.79 15.28 34.82
C VAL A 649 -0.63 15.03 35.29
N VAL A 650 -1.58 15.71 34.66
CA VAL A 650 -3.00 15.54 34.89
C VAL A 650 -3.53 14.54 33.86
N LEU A 651 -4.11 13.45 34.34
CA LEU A 651 -4.78 12.45 33.51
C LEU A 651 -6.23 12.88 33.25
N LEU A 652 -6.76 12.62 32.07
CA LEU A 652 -8.20 12.61 31.82
C LEU A 652 -8.64 11.16 31.61
N PRO A 653 -9.14 10.47 32.65
CA PRO A 653 -9.69 9.12 32.53
C PRO A 653 -10.92 9.08 31.62
N PHE A 654 -11.27 7.91 31.10
CA PHE A 654 -12.45 7.71 30.26
C PHE A 654 -13.75 8.10 30.95
N SER A 655 -13.89 7.80 32.25
CA SER A 655 -15.05 8.26 33.03
C SER A 655 -15.20 9.78 33.08
N GLU A 656 -14.09 10.53 33.02
CA GLU A 656 -14.10 11.99 32.91
C GLU A 656 -14.27 12.47 31.46
N GLU A 657 -13.75 11.74 30.45
CA GLU A 657 -14.03 12.00 29.03
C GLU A 657 -15.55 11.92 28.76
N LEU A 658 -16.23 10.90 29.31
CA LEU A 658 -17.68 10.74 29.21
C LEU A 658 -18.46 11.90 29.83
N ARG A 659 -17.99 12.46 30.95
CA ARG A 659 -18.63 13.66 31.54
C ARG A 659 -18.39 14.91 30.70
N LEU A 660 -17.20 15.05 30.14
CA LEU A 660 -16.74 16.26 29.47
C LEU A 660 -17.28 16.42 28.04
N HIS A 661 -17.22 15.36 27.21
CA HIS A 661 -17.60 15.41 25.79
C HIS A 661 -19.07 15.77 25.57
N ASP A 662 -19.46 16.15 24.36
CA ASP A 662 -20.87 16.48 24.06
C ASP A 662 -21.73 15.21 23.91
N ALA A 663 -22.92 15.22 24.52
CA ALA A 663 -23.84 14.07 24.46
C ALA A 663 -24.18 13.70 23.01
N GLY A 664 -24.19 12.40 22.71
CA GLY A 664 -24.55 11.89 21.38
C GLY A 664 -23.48 12.12 20.31
N THR A 665 -22.25 12.45 20.70
CA THR A 665 -21.17 12.81 19.77
C THR A 665 -19.96 11.90 19.96
N TYR A 666 -19.68 11.08 18.94
CA TYR A 666 -18.44 10.32 18.86
C TYR A 666 -17.22 11.23 19.03
N CYS A 667 -16.27 10.80 19.85
CA CYS A 667 -15.01 11.51 20.07
C CYS A 667 -13.82 10.55 19.96
N ASP A 668 -12.83 10.92 19.16
CA ASP A 668 -11.50 10.32 19.09
C ASP A 668 -10.46 11.24 19.76
N GLU A 669 -9.16 10.93 19.65
CA GLU A 669 -8.10 11.79 20.19
C GLU A 669 -8.18 13.23 19.66
N ASP A 670 -8.36 13.38 18.34
CA ASP A 670 -8.43 14.67 17.66
C ASP A 670 -9.56 15.53 18.23
N LEU A 671 -10.76 14.95 18.42
CA LEU A 671 -11.92 15.63 18.96
C LEU A 671 -11.81 15.88 20.47
N ILE A 672 -11.36 14.90 21.27
CA ILE A 672 -11.17 15.08 22.72
C ILE A 672 -10.17 16.21 23.01
N LEU A 673 -9.08 16.33 22.24
CA LEU A 673 -8.14 17.44 22.38
C LEU A 673 -8.86 18.80 22.30
N TRP A 674 -9.72 18.97 21.29
CA TRP A 674 -10.45 20.22 21.07
C TRP A 674 -11.64 20.41 22.00
N THR A 675 -12.26 19.32 22.49
CA THR A 675 -13.24 19.35 23.58
C THR A 675 -12.61 19.95 24.83
N ILE A 676 -11.43 19.45 25.23
CA ILE A 676 -10.69 19.97 26.39
C ILE A 676 -10.34 21.45 26.16
N ALA A 677 -9.78 21.79 25.00
CA ALA A 677 -9.40 23.17 24.68
C ALA A 677 -10.61 24.13 24.71
N ALA A 678 -11.75 23.72 24.16
CA ALA A 678 -12.98 24.51 24.17
C ALA A 678 -13.52 24.68 25.60
N PHE A 679 -13.47 23.62 26.42
CA PHE A 679 -13.84 23.68 27.83
C PHE A 679 -12.99 24.68 28.61
N PHE A 680 -11.66 24.64 28.49
CA PHE A 680 -10.79 25.63 29.13
C PHE A 680 -11.06 27.06 28.63
N ALA A 681 -11.19 27.26 27.33
CA ALA A 681 -11.47 28.58 26.77
C ALA A 681 -12.79 29.18 27.26
N ARG A 682 -13.78 28.32 27.56
CA ARG A 682 -15.10 28.72 28.03
C ARG A 682 -15.17 28.88 29.55
N GLU A 683 -14.62 27.93 30.31
CA GLU A 683 -14.77 27.84 31.77
C GLU A 683 -13.57 28.38 32.55
N MET A 684 -12.38 28.42 31.96
CA MET A 684 -11.14 28.89 32.60
C MET A 684 -10.36 29.83 31.67
N PRO A 685 -10.95 30.96 31.25
CA PRO A 685 -10.40 31.83 30.20
C PRO A 685 -9.06 32.50 30.58
N LEU A 686 -8.70 32.53 31.87
CA LEU A 686 -7.45 33.10 32.35
C LEU A 686 -6.25 32.15 32.18
N VAL A 687 -6.50 30.86 31.89
CA VAL A 687 -5.46 29.86 31.69
C VAL A 687 -5.01 29.86 30.23
N LYS A 688 -3.70 29.97 29.98
CA LYS A 688 -3.17 29.91 28.61
C LYS A 688 -3.10 28.47 28.13
N VAL A 689 -3.91 28.13 27.12
CA VAL A 689 -3.98 26.77 26.58
C VAL A 689 -3.03 26.62 25.38
N HIS A 690 -2.21 25.59 25.46
CA HIS A 690 -1.26 25.19 24.44
C HIS A 690 -1.50 23.76 23.99
N THR A 691 -1.37 23.47 22.69
CA THR A 691 -1.42 22.09 22.17
C THR A 691 -0.05 21.67 21.64
N LEU A 692 0.36 20.45 21.99
CA LEU A 692 1.62 19.83 21.56
C LEU A 692 1.33 18.78 20.48
N MET A 693 1.28 19.23 19.23
CA MET A 693 0.91 18.40 18.06
C MET A 693 1.98 18.46 16.98
N HIS A 694 2.07 17.41 16.17
CA HIS A 694 2.97 17.41 15.00
C HIS A 694 2.64 18.54 14.00
N SER A 695 3.64 18.93 13.20
CA SER A 695 3.51 19.98 12.17
C SER A 695 2.39 19.69 11.18
N ASP A 696 2.18 18.41 10.94
CA ASP A 696 1.44 17.86 9.81
C ASP A 696 0.13 17.17 10.23
N CYS A 697 -0.22 17.27 11.52
CA CYS A 697 -1.46 16.73 12.05
C CYS A 697 -2.66 17.55 11.55
N THR A 698 -3.68 16.89 11.01
CA THR A 698 -4.94 17.46 10.52
C THR A 698 -5.65 18.29 11.58
N ALA A 699 -5.76 17.76 12.81
CA ALA A 699 -6.40 18.43 13.93
C ALA A 699 -5.75 19.75 14.34
N ARG A 700 -4.55 20.10 13.84
CA ARG A 700 -3.94 21.43 14.07
C ARG A 700 -4.82 22.59 13.62
N THR A 701 -5.64 22.39 12.58
CA THR A 701 -6.55 23.40 12.02
C THR A 701 -8.00 22.91 12.09
N PRO A 702 -8.64 22.97 13.28
CA PRO A 702 -9.92 22.30 13.55
C PRO A 702 -11.04 22.81 12.66
N TYR A 703 -11.13 24.13 12.45
CA TYR A 703 -12.19 24.78 11.66
C TYR A 703 -12.20 24.45 10.17
N ARG A 704 -11.22 23.67 9.69
CA ARG A 704 -11.14 23.20 8.32
C ARG A 704 -11.28 21.68 8.21
N PHE A 705 -10.57 20.92 9.05
CA PHE A 705 -10.50 19.46 8.93
C PHE A 705 -11.50 18.73 9.82
N LEU A 706 -11.78 19.27 11.01
CA LEU A 706 -12.70 18.66 11.99
C LEU A 706 -14.08 19.33 12.00
N LYS A 707 -14.22 20.46 11.28
CA LYS A 707 -15.49 21.16 11.13
C LYS A 707 -16.50 20.25 10.42
N GLY A 708 -17.68 20.10 11.03
CA GLY A 708 -18.80 19.36 10.44
C GLY A 708 -19.42 20.08 9.22
N ARG A 709 -20.52 19.52 8.72
CA ARG A 709 -21.35 20.13 7.66
C ARG A 709 -21.91 21.47 8.11
N HIS A 710 -22.39 22.29 7.17
CA HIS A 710 -23.01 23.58 7.48
C HIS A 710 -24.16 23.41 8.48
N ASN A 711 -23.99 23.94 9.70
CA ASN A 711 -24.98 23.85 10.78
C ASN A 711 -25.51 25.25 11.12
N LEU A 712 -26.80 25.47 10.83
CA LEU A 712 -27.50 26.74 11.04
C LEU A 712 -27.66 27.11 12.52
N LEU A 713 -27.53 26.14 13.43
CA LEU A 713 -27.64 26.34 14.88
C LEU A 713 -26.32 26.77 15.52
N THR A 714 -25.23 26.84 14.75
CA THR A 714 -23.92 27.25 15.24
C THR A 714 -23.57 28.65 14.75
N SER A 715 -22.95 29.43 15.63
CA SER A 715 -22.46 30.77 15.30
C SER A 715 -21.01 30.94 15.79
N SER A 716 -20.38 32.06 15.47
CA SER A 716 -19.02 32.33 15.97
C SER A 716 -18.97 32.31 17.51
N ARG A 717 -20.03 32.82 18.16
CA ARG A 717 -20.16 32.97 19.62
C ARG A 717 -20.46 31.68 20.36
N SER A 718 -20.70 30.56 19.66
CA SER A 718 -21.02 29.27 20.28
C SER A 718 -19.90 28.73 21.19
N LEU A 719 -18.66 29.26 21.07
CA LEU A 719 -17.59 28.95 22.03
C LEU A 719 -17.88 29.51 23.43
N HIS A 720 -18.49 30.69 23.52
CA HIS A 720 -18.70 31.40 24.78
C HIS A 720 -20.06 31.13 25.41
N ASP A 721 -21.02 30.68 24.60
CA ASP A 721 -22.31 30.22 25.08
C ASP A 721 -22.16 28.95 25.93
N LYS A 722 -22.62 29.02 27.18
CA LYS A 722 -22.55 27.93 28.15
C LYS A 722 -23.50 26.78 27.84
N ASP A 723 -24.57 27.07 27.10
CA ASP A 723 -25.60 26.10 26.72
C ASP A 723 -25.28 25.38 25.40
N ALA A 724 -24.36 25.92 24.60
CA ALA A 724 -23.93 25.30 23.36
C ALA A 724 -22.99 24.10 23.61
N PRO A 725 -23.05 23.04 22.78
CA PRO A 725 -22.08 21.93 22.87
C PRO A 725 -20.64 22.45 22.63
N LEU A 726 -19.64 21.85 23.29
CA LEU A 726 -18.24 22.27 23.21
C LEU A 726 -17.69 22.20 21.78
N LEU A 727 -18.01 21.14 21.05
CA LEU A 727 -17.55 20.89 19.68
C LEU A 727 -18.23 21.79 18.64
N SER A 728 -19.30 22.52 19.00
CA SER A 728 -19.84 23.57 18.12
C SER A 728 -18.80 24.68 17.86
N ALA A 729 -17.85 24.87 18.77
CA ALA A 729 -16.76 25.83 18.63
C ALA A 729 -15.81 25.51 17.46
N LEU A 730 -15.82 24.26 16.94
CA LEU A 730 -15.04 23.88 15.76
C LEU A 730 -15.45 24.69 14.51
N HIS A 731 -16.67 25.23 14.46
CA HIS A 731 -17.14 26.01 13.31
C HIS A 731 -16.52 27.41 13.22
N SER A 732 -15.97 27.92 14.33
CA SER A 732 -15.42 29.28 14.44
C SER A 732 -13.89 29.28 14.52
N LYS A 733 -13.28 30.43 14.21
CA LYS A 733 -11.83 30.64 14.39
C LYS A 733 -11.46 31.09 15.80
N GLU A 734 -12.45 31.39 16.65
CA GLU A 734 -12.24 31.87 18.03
C GLU A 734 -11.48 30.82 18.85
N LEU A 735 -11.84 29.54 18.72
CA LEU A 735 -11.15 28.45 19.40
C LEU A 735 -9.66 28.39 19.05
N LYS A 736 -9.32 28.66 17.77
CA LYS A 736 -7.94 28.71 17.31
C LYS A 736 -7.20 29.98 17.74
N LEU A 737 -7.93 31.07 17.96
CA LEU A 737 -7.37 32.33 18.46
C LEU A 737 -6.93 32.20 19.92
N VAL A 738 -7.77 31.57 20.75
CA VAL A 738 -7.53 31.40 22.19
C VAL A 738 -6.59 30.23 22.51
N THR A 739 -6.51 29.21 21.63
CA THR A 739 -5.66 28.03 21.82
C THR A 739 -4.44 28.06 20.89
N ARG A 740 -3.22 28.00 21.46
CA ARG A 740 -1.97 28.11 20.68
C ARG A 740 -1.28 26.77 20.47
N ASN A 741 -1.01 26.41 19.22
CA ASN A 741 -0.20 25.22 18.92
C ASN A 741 1.28 25.60 18.93
N VAL A 742 2.06 25.01 19.83
CA VAL A 742 3.44 25.43 20.07
C VAL A 742 4.42 24.28 19.88
N LYS A 743 5.65 24.61 19.50
CA LYS A 743 6.80 23.71 19.56
C LYS A 743 7.73 24.22 20.65
N LEU A 744 7.83 23.51 21.76
CA LEU A 744 8.57 23.97 22.95
C LEU A 744 10.06 24.06 22.68
N ARG A 745 10.69 22.91 22.43
CA ARG A 745 12.09 22.81 22.02
C ARG A 745 12.19 21.74 20.95
N THR A 746 12.46 22.17 19.72
CA THR A 746 12.79 21.22 18.65
C THR A 746 14.18 20.63 18.89
N ALA A 747 14.39 19.40 18.45
CA ALA A 747 15.72 18.80 18.39
C ALA A 747 16.72 19.73 17.70
N LEU A 748 18.01 19.52 17.98
CA LEU A 748 19.09 20.25 17.32
C LEU A 748 18.91 20.22 15.81
N ARG A 749 19.09 21.38 15.16
CA ARG A 749 18.89 21.53 13.71
C ARG A 749 20.10 21.05 12.91
N ASP A 750 20.90 20.16 13.48
CA ASP A 750 22.10 19.64 12.84
C ASP A 750 21.70 18.80 11.64
N ARG A 751 22.31 19.12 10.50
CA ARG A 751 22.05 18.37 9.29
C ARG A 751 22.73 17.02 9.41
N LYS A 752 21.98 15.93 9.21
CA LYS A 752 22.54 14.58 9.06
C LYS A 752 23.68 14.57 8.04
N CYS A 753 24.61 13.61 8.16
CA CYS A 753 25.67 13.44 7.18
C CYS A 753 25.07 13.29 5.76
N THR A 754 25.47 14.16 4.84
CA THR A 754 25.01 14.14 3.43
C THR A 754 26.15 13.94 2.44
N LEU A 755 27.32 13.53 2.93
CA LEU A 755 28.50 13.24 2.10
C LEU A 755 28.25 12.04 1.18
N TYR A 756 27.54 11.03 1.67
CA TYR A 756 27.27 9.78 0.97
C TYR A 756 26.06 9.82 0.03
N HIS A 757 25.35 10.95 -0.04
CA HIS A 757 24.30 11.19 -1.03
C HIS A 757 24.85 11.81 -2.30
N TYR A 758 24.12 11.66 -3.40
CA TYR A 758 24.42 12.36 -4.65
C TYR A 758 24.55 13.86 -4.42
N ASN A 759 25.60 14.44 -4.99
CA ASN A 759 25.85 15.87 -4.94
C ASN A 759 26.35 16.34 -6.32
N PRO A 760 25.66 17.30 -6.95
CA PRO A 760 25.98 17.73 -8.31
C PRO A 760 27.37 18.38 -8.42
N ILE A 761 27.88 18.99 -7.34
CA ILE A 761 29.21 19.59 -7.31
C ILE A 761 30.28 18.49 -7.19
N ARG A 762 30.10 17.54 -6.27
CA ARG A 762 31.06 16.41 -6.10
C ARG A 762 31.09 15.49 -7.31
N ALA A 763 29.95 15.27 -7.97
CA ALA A 763 29.83 14.41 -9.16
C ALA A 763 30.76 14.84 -10.31
N ARG A 764 31.14 16.13 -10.39
CA ARG A 764 32.08 16.65 -11.40
C ARG A 764 33.52 16.13 -11.23
N PHE A 765 33.89 15.71 -10.03
CA PHE A 765 35.25 15.23 -9.72
C PHE A 765 35.42 13.72 -9.94
N VAL A 766 34.32 12.97 -10.10
CA VAL A 766 34.32 11.51 -10.18
C VAL A 766 35.15 10.99 -11.35
N TYR A 767 35.01 11.61 -12.52
CA TYR A 767 35.75 11.25 -13.74
C TYR A 767 36.78 12.32 -14.15
N ARG A 768 37.08 13.27 -13.25
CA ARG A 768 38.05 14.34 -13.55
C ARG A 768 39.46 13.82 -13.36
N ARG A 769 40.35 14.14 -14.31
CA ARG A 769 41.78 13.86 -14.18
C ARG A 769 42.38 14.73 -13.07
N ASP A 770 43.10 14.09 -12.15
CA ASP A 770 43.70 14.70 -10.96
C ASP A 770 45.20 14.36 -10.83
N LYS A 771 45.86 13.95 -11.92
CA LYS A 771 47.30 13.62 -11.93
C LYS A 771 48.17 14.72 -11.30
N ALA A 772 47.90 15.99 -11.58
CA ALA A 772 48.67 17.12 -11.05
C ALA A 772 48.39 17.42 -9.55
N MET A 773 47.40 16.78 -8.94
CA MET A 773 47.02 17.02 -7.54
C MET A 773 47.75 16.10 -6.55
N PHE A 774 48.45 15.09 -7.03
CA PHE A 774 49.15 14.08 -6.22
C PHE A 774 50.57 13.90 -6.70
N ASP A 775 51.48 13.66 -5.77
CA ASP A 775 52.90 13.40 -6.04
C ASP A 775 53.24 11.93 -5.77
N LYS A 776 52.93 11.44 -4.56
CA LYS A 776 53.33 10.08 -4.13
C LYS A 776 52.22 9.04 -4.12
N TYR A 777 50.96 9.47 -3.99
CA TYR A 777 49.81 8.57 -3.77
C TYR A 777 48.79 8.68 -4.90
N HIS A 778 49.24 8.42 -6.13
CA HIS A 778 48.33 8.34 -7.27
C HIS A 778 47.37 7.16 -7.08
N THR A 779 46.07 7.41 -7.24
CA THR A 779 45.02 6.39 -7.17
C THR A 779 44.18 6.46 -8.42
N THR A 780 44.07 5.36 -9.15
CA THR A 780 43.20 5.29 -10.34
C THR A 780 41.75 5.50 -9.93
N ALA A 781 41.08 6.43 -10.61
CA ALA A 781 39.67 6.75 -10.37
C ALA A 781 39.33 7.00 -8.89
N ARG A 782 40.15 7.78 -8.19
CA ARG A 782 40.06 8.06 -6.73
C ARG A 782 38.65 8.38 -6.22
N HIS A 783 37.87 9.14 -6.98
CA HIS A 783 36.53 9.60 -6.60
C HIS A 783 35.39 8.68 -7.12
N LEU A 784 35.72 7.68 -7.94
CA LEU A 784 34.79 6.66 -8.41
C LEU A 784 34.75 5.51 -7.42
N ALA A 785 33.64 5.38 -6.70
CA ALA A 785 33.35 4.16 -5.97
C ALA A 785 32.64 3.17 -6.94
N PRO A 786 33.26 2.03 -7.31
CA PRO A 786 32.70 1.12 -8.30
C PRO A 786 31.38 0.52 -7.80
N GLY A 787 30.36 0.53 -8.65
CA GLY A 787 29.00 0.10 -8.30
C GLY A 787 28.17 1.12 -7.49
N PHE A 788 28.68 2.35 -7.27
CA PHE A 788 27.92 3.42 -6.60
C PHE A 788 27.72 4.61 -7.53
N SER A 789 26.49 5.12 -7.64
CA SER A 789 26.19 6.19 -8.58
C SER A 789 26.99 7.46 -8.26
N ARG A 790 27.91 7.84 -9.15
CA ARG A 790 28.78 9.04 -9.02
C ARG A 790 29.50 9.13 -7.66
N GLY A 791 29.93 7.99 -7.11
CA GLY A 791 30.65 7.94 -5.83
C GLY A 791 29.77 8.11 -4.58
N ALA A 792 28.45 8.12 -4.70
CA ALA A 792 27.52 8.25 -3.58
C ALA A 792 27.24 6.90 -2.91
N LEU A 793 27.81 6.65 -1.72
CA LEU A 793 27.72 5.36 -1.02
C LEU A 793 26.30 4.96 -0.57
N HIS A 794 25.35 5.90 -0.50
CA HIS A 794 23.95 5.55 -0.23
C HIS A 794 23.22 5.01 -1.47
N HIS A 795 23.81 5.12 -2.66
CA HIS A 795 23.22 4.67 -3.93
C HIS A 795 23.99 3.46 -4.46
N ASP A 796 23.88 2.32 -3.77
CA ASP A 796 24.58 1.06 -4.08
C ASP A 796 23.81 0.28 -5.16
N TRP A 797 24.44 0.06 -6.31
CA TRP A 797 23.89 -0.63 -7.47
C TRP A 797 24.43 -2.05 -7.64
N ARG A 798 25.31 -2.52 -6.75
CA ARG A 798 25.96 -3.82 -6.85
C ARG A 798 25.01 -4.97 -6.50
N GLY A 799 25.22 -6.12 -7.14
CA GLY A 799 24.40 -7.31 -6.95
C GLY A 799 22.93 -7.07 -7.28
N LEU A 800 22.68 -6.18 -8.26
CA LEU A 800 21.37 -5.90 -8.85
C LEU A 800 21.50 -6.16 -10.37
N GLY A 801 20.43 -6.56 -11.04
CA GLY A 801 20.42 -6.81 -12.50
C GLY A 801 20.52 -5.56 -13.37
N VAL A 802 21.51 -4.70 -13.14
CA VAL A 802 21.78 -3.54 -13.99
C VAL A 802 22.51 -4.04 -15.23
N TYR A 803 21.85 -4.02 -16.39
CA TYR A 803 22.43 -4.54 -17.62
C TYR A 803 23.49 -3.58 -18.20
N THR A 804 24.77 -3.97 -18.12
CA THR A 804 25.90 -3.26 -18.74
C THR A 804 26.84 -4.25 -19.46
N PRO A 805 26.52 -4.65 -20.70
CA PRO A 805 27.17 -5.78 -21.39
C PRO A 805 28.69 -5.65 -21.53
N ASP A 806 29.17 -4.43 -21.66
CA ASP A 806 30.54 -4.06 -22.01
C ASP A 806 31.25 -3.28 -20.88
N HIS A 807 30.64 -3.17 -19.70
CA HIS A 807 31.22 -2.47 -18.55
C HIS A 807 31.29 -3.39 -17.33
N PRO A 808 32.45 -3.47 -16.64
CA PRO A 808 32.61 -4.34 -15.48
C PRO A 808 31.78 -3.85 -14.30
N GLN A 809 31.23 -4.81 -13.54
CA GLN A 809 30.57 -4.57 -12.27
C GLN A 809 31.24 -5.34 -11.15
N VAL A 810 31.17 -4.78 -9.94
CA VAL A 810 31.75 -5.39 -8.75
C VAL A 810 30.66 -6.06 -7.91
N PRO A 811 30.94 -7.22 -7.27
CA PRO A 811 29.99 -7.90 -6.40
C PRO A 811 29.50 -7.06 -5.22
N TYR A 812 28.32 -7.41 -4.71
CA TYR A 812 27.77 -6.76 -3.53
C TYR A 812 28.39 -7.31 -2.24
N ARG A 813 29.04 -6.42 -1.48
CA ARG A 813 29.45 -6.68 -0.10
C ARG A 813 28.84 -5.64 0.84
N ARG A 814 28.35 -6.09 1.99
CA ARG A 814 27.75 -5.21 3.01
C ARG A 814 28.75 -4.14 3.45
N LEU A 815 28.32 -2.89 3.49
CA LEU A 815 29.18 -1.76 3.85
C LEU A 815 29.52 -1.75 5.36
N PRO A 816 30.81 -1.64 5.74
CA PRO A 816 31.26 -1.77 7.14
C PRO A 816 30.83 -0.62 8.06
N TRP A 817 30.62 0.60 7.54
CA TRP A 817 30.16 1.72 8.37
C TRP A 817 28.73 1.55 8.91
N LYS A 818 27.90 0.72 8.25
CA LYS A 818 26.58 0.33 8.78
C LYS A 818 26.70 -0.58 10.01
N GLN A 819 27.74 -1.41 10.10
CA GLN A 819 28.03 -2.20 11.31
C GLN A 819 28.48 -1.29 12.46
N ARG A 820 29.26 -0.24 12.17
CA ARG A 820 29.66 0.79 13.16
C ARG A 820 28.50 1.68 13.63
N GLU A 821 27.58 2.09 12.74
CA GLU A 821 26.36 2.79 13.16
C GLU A 821 25.42 1.91 13.99
N ALA A 822 25.37 0.61 13.73
CA ALA A 822 24.58 -0.33 14.53
C ALA A 822 25.20 -0.54 15.93
N THR A 823 26.54 -0.65 16.03
CA THR A 823 27.24 -0.76 17.33
C THR A 823 27.19 0.55 18.12
N LEU A 824 27.28 1.73 17.48
CA LEU A 824 27.13 3.03 18.12
C LEU A 824 25.69 3.39 18.52
N LYS A 825 24.69 2.65 18.04
CA LYS A 825 23.29 2.77 18.50
C LYS A 825 22.93 1.78 19.60
N ALA A 826 23.68 0.67 19.69
CA ALA A 826 23.51 -0.35 20.72
C ALA A 826 24.31 -0.03 21.99
N ALA A 827 25.37 0.77 21.87
CA ALA A 827 26.05 1.45 22.97
C ALA A 827 25.38 2.81 23.24
#